data_AF-A0A2W7S5D7-F1
#
_entry.id   AF-A0A2W7S5D7-F1
#
_cell.length_a   1.000
_cell.length_b   1.000
_cell.length_c   1.000
_cell.angle_alpha   90.00
_cell.angle_beta   90.00
_cell.angle_gamma   90.00
#
_symmetry.space_group_name_H-M   'P 1'
#
loop_
_entity.id
_entity.type
_entity.pdbx_description
1 polymer ?
#
loop_
_entity_poly.entity_id
_entity_poly.type
_entity_poly.pdbx_seq_one_letter_code
_entity_poly.pdbx_strand_id
1 'polypeptide(L)'
;MTRKIGLGSTHFLRPIMMVSCAISPLLAPAADADSIFVGSRVGSGDTITVLQEFRDASIESQTDGAFRIRLTDPSMPLGLEGAGVSVMENLIEAGATANRYSRRVFVQTLASKPPTQSFLARASEVSIYGAKPEEDVLGGHALFSTQHVDVSTAAQQISALARAQADLSQIDLPTSTGMLGSRLSVDGNRIFGRASANIGENWLALESNTALDVNAALLSVQQNLGTDVHGNALPGMSVLGRAIADFGAAEADQETLISGNVQNSLLSIDTNTVFAQAEVNRADNRISAAGTHIQGRSGFQSGVYLSGVQRNMPATIRSAEADLALLNSQRQSGQVESVASLTAQLDIRIVDGGRDMLIDSTMSLFDALMRSDALANTAINQIMVESVTELNAASASLGNYQQNEGRVVARTNVSDIDGGAALLSRNKDILLLTMEGIKRSRVRIDDTVFLANASANRATNLIRMSGTEVQLGRDPAATINTYADTVVSSLSSFAVNADVTLGNLQISKGRAHVQSEAALRARIEVGTGPILDSSLSLSRNFVQSVATDNEATNLVAVSAKNALVGTVGLSNMQLADATAVQADAQLDLMARQMPGDDLSNSRIAFDGNVALSAASGNDAENQILVSGSKIDGQSIKPTPLVLNAPAQKMATANFVLSNLQQRSDDAPIEARATLSAAALLAAPSINDSSSLSVYANAVEASSVSNRARNTLRLDADILNATSAVISSTQTSDASVEAVVSLDQLLGNIDLDVAAQLRVIIADNLAIAQARGNDSVNILNAQAAVIAPEEDIPANKTVPLNATGSFAAENIQRNTGGVRAQASAQTDTADVTPNPGGALNSSQIVLRNAGLVADSSGNRSVTQIMMRGPSGSTEVSMSATSSQINTGSVTSTARASKFSNAPAGQIGNRPASASANPVTATATGNSSITQLQRY
;
A
#
# COMPACT_ATOMS: atom_id res chain seq x y z
N MET A 1 -20.41 -50.29 45.15
CA MET A 1 -19.78 -51.31 44.28
C MET A 1 -19.59 -50.72 42.90
N THR A 2 -18.37 -50.89 42.40
CA THR A 2 -17.72 -50.21 41.29
C THR A 2 -18.18 -50.73 39.93
N ARG A 3 -18.43 -49.83 38.96
CA ARG A 3 -18.09 -50.09 37.55
C ARG A 3 -17.88 -48.77 36.79
N LYS A 4 -16.61 -48.50 36.48
CA LYS A 4 -16.16 -47.50 35.51
C LYS A 4 -16.49 -48.00 34.09
N ILE A 5 -17.05 -47.12 33.27
CA ILE A 5 -16.91 -47.17 31.80
C ILE A 5 -16.47 -45.77 31.39
N GLY A 6 -15.25 -45.66 30.86
CA GLY A 6 -14.71 -44.42 30.34
C GLY A 6 -15.27 -44.12 28.96
N LEU A 7 -15.73 -42.88 28.76
CA LEU A 7 -16.02 -42.32 27.44
C LEU A 7 -15.01 -41.20 27.20
N GLY A 8 -14.25 -41.36 26.12
CA GLY A 8 -13.26 -40.40 25.65
C GLY A 8 -13.94 -39.10 25.24
N SER A 9 -13.30 -37.99 25.61
CA SER A 9 -13.70 -36.64 25.24
C SER A 9 -13.43 -36.38 23.76
N THR A 10 -14.49 -36.26 22.98
CA THR A 10 -14.50 -35.58 21.68
C THR A 10 -14.44 -34.07 21.94
N HIS A 11 -13.31 -33.43 21.60
CA HIS A 11 -13.22 -31.99 21.59
C HIS A 11 -13.88 -31.43 20.33
N PHE A 12 -15.01 -30.77 20.50
CA PHE A 12 -15.58 -29.85 19.51
C PHE A 12 -14.64 -28.64 19.37
N LEU A 13 -14.07 -28.45 18.19
CA LEU A 13 -13.35 -27.25 17.80
C LEU A 13 -14.35 -26.09 17.65
N ARG A 14 -14.20 -25.04 18.46
CA ARG A 14 -14.86 -23.74 18.25
C ARG A 14 -14.17 -23.00 17.09
N PRO A 15 -14.91 -22.22 16.28
CA PRO A 15 -14.31 -21.46 15.18
C PRO A 15 -13.43 -20.33 15.71
N ILE A 16 -12.17 -20.32 15.27
CA ILE A 16 -11.20 -19.24 15.50
C ILE A 16 -11.60 -18.08 14.59
N MET A 17 -12.08 -16.99 15.17
CA MET A 17 -12.28 -15.71 14.50
C MET A 17 -10.89 -15.11 14.22
N MET A 18 -10.37 -15.25 12.99
CA MET A 18 -9.09 -14.64 12.58
C MET A 18 -9.29 -13.15 12.33
N VAL A 19 -8.63 -12.32 13.14
CA VAL A 19 -8.50 -10.87 12.93
C VAL A 19 -7.50 -10.65 11.80
N SER A 20 -8.01 -10.18 10.66
CA SER A 20 -7.23 -9.71 9.52
C SER A 20 -6.61 -8.35 9.88
N CYS A 21 -5.32 -8.30 10.22
CA CYS A 21 -4.59 -7.03 10.28
C CYS A 21 -4.31 -6.56 8.85
N ALA A 22 -5.09 -5.59 8.38
CA ALA A 22 -4.71 -4.79 7.22
C ALA A 22 -3.51 -3.89 7.61
N ILE A 23 -2.51 -3.81 6.74
CA ILE A 23 -1.46 -2.79 6.82
C ILE A 23 -2.12 -1.45 6.48
N SER A 24 -2.50 -0.68 7.50
CA SER A 24 -2.85 0.73 7.35
C SER A 24 -1.57 1.55 7.11
N PRO A 25 -1.50 2.43 6.10
CA PRO A 25 -0.51 3.49 6.12
C PRO A 25 -0.82 4.43 7.31
N LEU A 26 0.20 4.68 8.14
CA LEU A 26 0.14 5.56 9.30
C LEU A 26 -0.32 6.97 8.87
N LEU A 27 -1.54 7.34 9.24
CA LEU A 27 -1.97 8.74 9.37
C LEU A 27 -2.52 8.91 10.78
N ALA A 28 -1.66 9.34 11.69
CA ALA A 28 -2.09 9.91 12.96
C ALA A 28 -2.52 11.37 12.71
N PRO A 29 -3.65 11.84 13.28
CA PRO A 29 -4.03 13.24 13.19
C PRO A 29 -3.04 14.10 13.99
N ALA A 30 -2.52 15.15 13.36
CA ALA A 30 -1.76 16.19 14.04
C ALA A 30 -2.67 16.91 15.05
N ALA A 31 -2.27 16.90 16.32
CA ALA A 31 -2.75 17.82 17.33
C ALA A 31 -1.62 18.82 17.59
N ASP A 32 -1.90 20.11 17.41
CA ASP A 32 -0.98 21.20 17.71
C ASP A 32 -0.65 21.25 19.20
N ALA A 33 0.65 21.14 19.53
CA ALA A 33 1.27 21.73 20.72
C ALA A 33 2.80 21.76 20.54
N ASP A 34 3.39 22.90 20.86
CA ASP A 34 4.82 23.24 20.75
C ASP A 34 5.78 22.08 21.10
N SER A 35 6.67 21.73 20.16
CA SER A 35 7.83 20.87 20.45
C SER A 35 9.13 21.59 20.12
N ILE A 36 9.88 21.89 21.17
CA ILE A 36 11.28 22.29 21.13
C ILE A 36 12.08 21.08 20.63
N PHE A 37 12.79 21.24 19.50
CA PHE A 37 13.77 20.27 19.03
C PHE A 37 14.97 20.24 19.99
N VAL A 38 15.18 19.13 20.71
CA VAL A 38 16.46 18.82 21.35
C VAL A 38 17.09 17.65 20.61
N GLY A 39 17.92 17.95 19.60
CA GLY A 39 18.83 16.97 19.04
C GLY A 39 20.02 16.77 19.99
N SER A 40 20.13 15.60 20.63
CA SER A 40 21.32 15.27 21.42
C SER A 40 22.30 14.42 20.62
N ARG A 41 23.49 14.98 20.37
CA ARG A 41 24.71 14.25 20.04
C ARG A 41 25.29 13.70 21.34
N VAL A 42 25.62 12.41 21.39
CA VAL A 42 26.43 11.86 22.49
C VAL A 42 27.76 11.40 21.91
N GLY A 43 28.77 12.26 22.04
CA GLY A 43 30.17 11.84 22.01
C GLY A 43 30.61 11.49 23.43
N SER A 44 31.48 10.50 23.59
CA SER A 44 32.06 10.17 24.89
C SER A 44 32.89 11.35 25.42
N GLY A 45 32.43 12.01 26.49
CA GLY A 45 33.27 12.92 27.27
C GLY A 45 32.70 14.28 27.70
N ASP A 46 31.48 14.68 27.30
CA ASP A 46 30.99 16.03 27.61
C ASP A 46 29.96 16.08 28.75
N THR A 47 30.08 17.13 29.58
CA THR A 47 29.19 17.43 30.72
C THR A 47 28.04 18.31 30.22
N ILE A 48 26.79 17.97 30.54
CA ILE A 48 25.61 18.75 30.15
C ILE A 48 25.32 19.81 31.21
N THR A 49 25.37 21.10 30.83
CA THR A 49 24.85 22.21 31.66
C THR A 49 23.37 22.43 31.33
N VAL A 50 22.48 22.12 32.28
CA VAL A 50 21.05 22.44 32.18
C VAL A 50 20.81 23.83 32.80
N LEU A 51 20.32 24.78 32.00
CA LEU A 51 19.74 26.01 32.51
C LEU A 51 18.33 25.70 33.06
N GLN A 52 18.14 26.03 34.34
CA GLN A 52 16.93 26.06 35.21
C GLN A 52 15.58 25.90 34.47
N GLU A 53 14.64 25.03 34.87
CA GLU A 53 14.08 24.81 36.21
C GLU A 53 13.67 23.34 36.39
N PHE A 54 14.32 22.59 37.26
CA PHE A 54 13.81 21.45 38.06
C PHE A 54 15.00 20.97 38.88
N ARG A 55 15.10 21.38 40.15
CA ARG A 55 16.33 21.18 40.93
C ARG A 55 16.49 19.79 41.53
N ASP A 56 15.46 18.94 41.59
CA ASP A 56 15.48 17.76 42.47
C ASP A 56 14.88 16.48 41.83
N ALA A 57 15.38 16.07 40.66
CA ALA A 57 15.12 14.74 40.09
C ALA A 57 16.42 14.09 39.58
N SER A 58 16.67 12.84 39.97
CA SER A 58 17.80 12.03 39.45
C SER A 58 17.29 10.92 38.54
N ILE A 59 17.96 10.72 37.40
CA ILE A 59 17.68 9.64 36.45
C ILE A 59 18.79 8.60 36.58
N GLU A 60 18.44 7.37 36.95
CA GLU A 60 19.36 6.23 36.97
C GLU A 60 19.07 5.31 35.78
N SER A 61 20.13 4.95 35.05
CA SER A 61 20.10 3.93 34.00
C SER A 61 20.19 2.54 34.63
N GLN A 62 19.30 1.63 34.24
CA GLN A 62 19.38 0.22 34.63
C GLN A 62 19.99 -0.63 33.50
N THR A 63 20.62 -1.74 33.89
CA THR A 63 21.38 -2.66 33.02
C THR A 63 20.56 -3.38 31.95
N ASP A 64 19.24 -3.22 31.94
CA ASP A 64 18.30 -3.78 30.98
C ASP A 64 17.70 -2.74 30.02
N GLY A 65 18.23 -1.51 30.02
CA GLY A 65 17.81 -0.45 29.09
C GLY A 65 16.56 0.33 29.53
N ALA A 66 16.08 0.11 30.76
CA ALA A 66 15.05 0.94 31.37
C ALA A 66 15.65 2.11 32.16
N PHE A 67 14.95 3.25 32.17
CA PHE A 67 15.29 4.40 33.01
C PHE A 67 14.30 4.53 34.16
N ARG A 68 14.79 4.84 35.35
CA ARG A 68 13.96 5.13 36.52
C ARG A 68 14.17 6.59 36.95
N ILE A 69 13.09 7.35 37.02
CA ILE A 69 13.08 8.71 37.56
C ILE A 69 12.67 8.63 39.02
N ARG A 70 13.51 9.15 39.92
CA ARG A 70 13.24 9.16 41.38
C ARG A 70 13.10 10.60 41.85
N LEU A 71 11.92 10.94 42.39
CA LEU A 71 11.68 12.20 43.08
C LEU A 71 12.13 12.06 44.53
N THR A 72 12.87 13.03 45.05
CA THR A 72 13.60 12.88 46.33
C THR A 72 12.80 13.27 47.58
N ASP A 73 11.58 13.80 47.45
CA ASP A 73 10.72 14.13 48.60
C ASP A 73 9.22 13.83 48.32
N PRO A 74 8.58 12.90 49.06
CA PRO A 74 7.17 12.56 48.89
C PRO A 74 6.18 13.44 49.68
N SER A 75 6.60 14.57 50.26
CA SER A 75 5.78 15.33 51.22
C SER A 75 5.24 16.71 50.81
N MET A 76 5.29 17.11 49.53
CA MET A 76 4.65 18.35 49.06
C MET A 76 3.29 18.11 48.37
N PRO A 77 2.22 18.86 48.73
CA PRO A 77 0.91 18.74 48.09
C PRO A 77 0.88 19.45 46.73
N LEU A 78 0.52 18.70 45.68
CA LEU A 78 0.24 19.26 44.36
C LEU A 78 -1.19 19.83 44.33
N GLY A 79 -1.31 21.15 44.38
CA GLY A 79 -2.55 21.85 44.04
C GLY A 79 -2.66 22.03 42.53
N LEU A 80 -3.51 21.25 41.89
CA LEU A 80 -3.92 21.46 40.49
C LEU A 80 -5.44 21.24 40.38
N GLU A 81 -6.17 22.35 40.38
CA GLU A 81 -7.51 22.44 39.78
C GLU A 81 -7.37 22.47 38.26
N GLY A 82 -8.25 21.74 37.56
CA GLY A 82 -8.59 22.05 36.16
C GLY A 82 -7.80 21.34 35.06
N ALA A 83 -7.83 20.01 35.00
CA ALA A 83 -7.80 19.25 33.74
C ALA A 83 -8.21 17.80 34.03
N GLY A 84 -9.29 17.34 33.40
CA GLY A 84 -9.83 15.99 33.61
C GLY A 84 -8.88 14.89 33.13
N VAL A 85 -8.28 14.17 34.08
CA VAL A 85 -7.64 12.88 33.81
C VAL A 85 -8.69 11.78 33.99
N SER A 86 -9.13 11.21 32.88
CA SER A 86 -9.94 9.99 32.87
C SER A 86 -9.02 8.79 33.10
N VAL A 87 -9.15 8.16 34.26
CA VAL A 87 -8.59 6.84 34.55
C VAL A 87 -9.60 5.81 34.07
N MET A 88 -9.31 5.12 32.96
CA MET A 88 -9.97 3.85 32.65
C MET A 88 -9.19 2.71 33.33
N GLU A 89 -9.66 2.32 34.51
CA GLU A 89 -9.50 0.98 35.04
C GLU A 89 -10.52 0.05 34.37
N ASN A 90 -10.05 -1.04 33.77
CA ASN A 90 -10.74 -2.32 33.49
C ASN A 90 -9.77 -3.10 32.55
N LEU A 91 -9.43 -4.38 32.70
CA LEU A 91 -9.83 -5.46 33.58
C LEU A 91 -8.69 -6.50 33.46
N ILE A 92 -8.15 -6.97 34.58
CA ILE A 92 -7.15 -8.05 34.62
C ILE A 92 -7.90 -9.38 34.51
N GLU A 93 -7.74 -10.09 33.40
CA GLU A 93 -7.86 -11.55 33.39
C GLU A 93 -6.54 -12.17 32.94
N ALA A 94 -5.87 -12.78 33.91
CA ALA A 94 -4.64 -13.55 33.72
C ALA A 94 -4.97 -14.91 33.08
N GLY A 95 -4.51 -15.11 31.84
CA GLY A 95 -4.42 -16.41 31.19
C GLY A 95 -2.98 -16.64 30.73
N ALA A 96 -2.17 -17.31 31.55
CA ALA A 96 -0.79 -17.62 31.25
C ALA A 96 -0.68 -18.72 30.17
N THR A 97 -0.20 -18.37 28.98
CA THR A 97 0.54 -19.28 28.09
C THR A 97 1.69 -18.51 27.44
N ALA A 98 2.90 -18.84 27.84
CA ALA A 98 4.13 -18.26 27.30
C ALA A 98 4.35 -18.75 25.86
N ASN A 99 4.19 -17.86 24.87
CA ASN A 99 4.78 -18.00 23.54
C ASN A 99 5.62 -16.76 23.25
N ARG A 100 6.94 -16.94 23.21
CA ARG A 100 7.92 -15.90 22.89
C ARG A 100 7.83 -15.56 21.40
N TYR A 101 7.21 -14.43 21.06
CA TYR A 101 7.44 -13.75 19.79
C TYR A 101 8.40 -12.57 20.05
N SER A 102 9.64 -12.68 19.55
CA SER A 102 10.56 -11.53 19.52
C SER A 102 10.19 -10.65 18.33
N ARG A 103 9.49 -9.53 18.58
CA ARG A 103 9.35 -8.44 17.61
C ARG A 103 10.68 -7.65 17.58
N ARG A 104 11.37 -7.65 16.44
CA ARG A 104 12.48 -6.71 16.18
C ARG A 104 11.90 -5.43 15.57
N VAL A 105 12.12 -4.32 16.25
CA VAL A 105 11.88 -2.96 15.73
C VAL A 105 13.15 -2.54 14.99
N PHE A 106 13.04 -2.18 13.71
CA PHE A 106 14.13 -1.58 12.96
C PHE A 106 14.19 -0.08 13.28
N VAL A 107 15.35 0.40 13.73
CA VAL A 107 15.64 1.83 13.89
C VAL A 107 16.60 2.22 12.76
N GLN A 108 16.12 3.04 11.83
CA GLN A 108 16.90 3.58 10.72
C GLN A 108 17.73 4.77 11.19
N THR A 109 19.06 4.73 10.99
CA THR A 109 19.95 5.85 11.30
C THR A 109 20.35 6.54 10.00
N LEU A 110 19.75 7.70 9.70
CA LEU A 110 20.12 8.55 8.56
C LEU A 110 21.36 9.38 8.93
N ALA A 111 22.49 9.14 8.28
CA ALA A 111 23.64 10.04 8.32
C ALA A 111 23.45 11.16 7.30
N SER A 112 23.38 12.42 7.75
CA SER A 112 23.29 13.59 6.88
C SER A 112 24.61 14.36 6.80
N LYS A 113 24.98 14.77 5.57
CA LYS A 113 25.90 15.88 5.25
C LYS A 113 25.13 16.86 4.33
N PRO A 114 25.52 18.15 4.30
CA PRO A 114 24.60 19.26 4.02
C PRO A 114 24.19 19.37 2.55
N PRO A 115 22.99 19.90 2.25
CA PRO A 115 22.50 20.09 0.89
C PRO A 115 23.05 21.39 0.28
N THR A 116 23.68 21.28 -0.89
CA THR A 116 23.75 22.38 -1.85
C THR A 116 22.38 22.53 -2.52
N GLN A 117 21.71 23.64 -2.24
CA GLN A 117 20.43 24.02 -2.84
C GLN A 117 20.62 24.47 -4.29
N SER A 118 19.84 23.92 -5.22
CA SER A 118 19.51 24.54 -6.50
C SER A 118 18.00 24.65 -6.60
N PHE A 119 17.48 25.85 -6.33
CA PHE A 119 16.09 26.25 -6.54
C PHE A 119 15.87 26.59 -8.02
N LEU A 120 14.92 25.91 -8.66
CA LEU A 120 14.23 26.39 -9.85
C LEU A 120 12.77 26.60 -9.45
N ALA A 121 12.47 27.79 -8.91
CA ALA A 121 11.11 28.23 -8.66
C ALA A 121 10.53 28.84 -9.95
N ARG A 122 9.43 28.27 -10.43
CA ARG A 122 8.40 29.01 -11.18
C ARG A 122 7.04 28.56 -10.68
N ALA A 123 6.52 29.31 -9.72
CA ALA A 123 5.09 29.44 -9.46
C ALA A 123 4.77 30.93 -9.56
N SER A 124 3.73 31.30 -10.27
CA SER A 124 3.16 32.64 -10.25
C SER A 124 2.34 32.79 -8.96
N GLU A 125 2.92 33.41 -7.95
CA GLU A 125 2.19 33.90 -6.77
C GLU A 125 1.25 35.02 -7.23
N VAL A 126 -0.07 34.83 -7.07
CA VAL A 126 -1.04 35.93 -7.15
C VAL A 126 -1.61 36.10 -5.74
N SER A 127 -0.90 36.88 -4.93
CA SER A 127 -1.36 37.29 -3.60
C SER A 127 -2.17 38.59 -3.74
N ILE A 128 -3.50 38.51 -3.65
CA ILE A 128 -4.35 39.70 -3.59
C ILE A 128 -4.48 40.12 -2.12
N TYR A 129 -3.61 41.05 -1.67
CA TYR A 129 -3.77 41.71 -0.37
C TYR A 129 -4.71 42.91 -0.53
N GLY A 130 -5.95 42.79 -0.08
CA GLY A 130 -6.88 43.91 0.04
C GLY A 130 -6.78 44.57 1.42
N ALA A 131 -6.43 45.86 1.46
CA ALA A 131 -6.56 46.71 2.65
C ALA A 131 -8.01 47.20 2.82
N LYS A 132 -8.36 47.55 4.06
CA LYS A 132 -9.71 47.81 4.64
C LYS A 132 -10.73 48.63 3.81
N PRO A 133 -12.05 48.46 4.06
CA PRO A 133 -13.14 48.79 3.15
C PRO A 133 -13.92 50.07 3.54
N GLU A 134 -14.37 50.82 2.54
CA GLU A 134 -15.63 51.58 2.55
C GLU A 134 -16.15 51.61 1.10
N GLU A 135 -16.69 50.49 0.61
CA GLU A 135 -17.74 50.42 -0.43
C GLU A 135 -18.05 48.95 -0.76
N ASP A 136 -19.36 48.62 -0.81
CA ASP A 136 -19.91 47.33 -1.22
C ASP A 136 -19.45 46.95 -2.64
N VAL A 137 -18.36 46.18 -2.76
CA VAL A 137 -17.97 45.55 -4.03
C VAL A 137 -18.44 44.10 -4.03
N LEU A 138 -19.65 43.90 -4.57
CA LEU A 138 -20.23 42.61 -4.97
C LEU A 138 -19.44 42.00 -6.15
N GLY A 139 -18.25 41.45 -5.90
CA GLY A 139 -17.44 40.75 -6.89
C GLY A 139 -17.15 39.31 -6.48
N GLY A 140 -17.76 38.33 -7.15
CA GLY A 140 -17.40 36.92 -6.96
C GLY A 140 -16.00 36.63 -7.50
N HIS A 141 -15.14 35.99 -6.71
CA HIS A 141 -13.80 35.59 -7.12
C HIS A 141 -13.84 34.15 -7.65
N ALA A 142 -13.66 33.99 -8.97
CA ALA A 142 -13.50 32.68 -9.61
C ALA A 142 -12.07 32.57 -10.17
N LEU A 143 -11.30 31.59 -9.68
CA LEU A 143 -9.99 31.25 -10.23
C LEU A 143 -10.16 30.10 -11.23
N PHE A 144 -9.84 30.36 -12.49
CA PHE A 144 -9.83 29.34 -13.55
C PHE A 144 -8.38 28.97 -13.89
N SER A 145 -8.01 27.72 -13.64
CA SER A 145 -6.73 27.16 -14.08
C SER A 145 -7.01 26.07 -15.12
N THR A 146 -6.74 26.38 -16.38
CA THR A 146 -6.79 25.41 -17.48
C THR A 146 -5.37 25.20 -17.97
N GLN A 147 -4.77 24.06 -17.64
CA GLN A 147 -3.43 23.71 -18.11
C GLN A 147 -3.56 22.71 -19.25
N HIS A 148 -3.26 23.15 -20.48
CA HIS A 148 -3.11 22.29 -21.64
C HIS A 148 -1.63 22.21 -21.96
N VAL A 149 -0.98 21.09 -21.65
CA VAL A 149 0.45 20.89 -21.94
C VAL A 149 0.60 19.83 -23.03
N ASP A 150 1.04 20.25 -24.22
CA ASP A 150 1.57 19.34 -25.23
C ASP A 150 3.01 18.95 -24.85
N VAL A 151 3.21 17.79 -24.21
CA VAL A 151 4.52 17.33 -23.69
C VAL A 151 5.28 16.46 -24.72
N SER A 152 5.28 16.82 -26.01
CA SER A 152 5.93 15.97 -27.03
C SER A 152 7.47 16.14 -27.11
N THR A 153 8.07 17.15 -26.46
CA THR A 153 9.50 17.49 -26.64
C THR A 153 10.38 17.41 -25.39
N ALA A 154 9.82 17.43 -24.18
CA ALA A 154 10.62 17.40 -22.93
C ALA A 154 11.12 15.99 -22.54
N ALA A 155 10.36 14.93 -22.87
CA ALA A 155 10.73 13.55 -22.55
C ALA A 155 11.98 13.06 -23.31
N GLN A 156 12.25 13.60 -24.50
CA GLN A 156 13.46 13.28 -25.28
C GLN A 156 14.73 13.92 -24.70
N GLN A 157 14.62 15.07 -24.01
CA GLN A 157 15.80 15.77 -23.47
C GLN A 157 16.29 15.20 -22.13
N ILE A 158 15.42 14.60 -21.32
CA ILE A 158 15.80 13.96 -20.04
C ILE A 158 16.47 12.59 -20.27
N SER A 159 16.04 11.84 -21.29
CA SER A 159 16.70 10.59 -21.73
C SER A 159 18.15 10.83 -22.20
N ALA A 160 18.41 11.98 -22.82
CA ALA A 160 19.76 12.38 -23.23
C ALA A 160 20.67 12.78 -22.05
N LEU A 161 20.10 13.36 -20.98
CA LEU A 161 20.85 13.73 -19.78
C LEU A 161 21.17 12.51 -18.89
N ALA A 162 20.29 11.51 -18.83
CA ALA A 162 20.54 10.24 -18.15
C ALA A 162 21.66 9.41 -18.81
N ARG A 163 21.79 9.48 -20.14
CA ARG A 163 22.94 8.87 -20.86
C ARG A 163 24.26 9.56 -20.56
N ALA A 164 24.26 10.85 -20.21
CA ALA A 164 25.48 11.61 -19.92
C ALA A 164 25.99 11.44 -18.47
N GLN A 165 25.17 10.93 -17.55
CA GLN A 165 25.55 10.67 -16.15
C GLN A 165 25.91 9.20 -15.86
N ALA A 166 25.82 8.31 -16.85
CA ALA A 166 26.09 6.87 -16.70
C ALA A 166 27.58 6.47 -16.78
N ASP A 167 28.49 7.40 -17.13
CA ASP A 167 29.94 7.14 -17.15
C ASP A 167 30.59 7.33 -15.76
N LEU A 168 30.02 6.71 -14.72
CA LEU A 168 30.63 6.64 -13.41
C LEU A 168 31.50 5.38 -13.29
N SER A 169 32.81 5.60 -13.44
CA SER A 169 33.94 4.79 -12.98
C SER A 169 34.18 3.43 -13.67
N GLN A 170 34.92 3.48 -14.78
CA GLN A 170 35.81 2.39 -15.16
C GLN A 170 37.03 2.37 -14.20
N ILE A 171 37.22 1.30 -13.43
CA ILE A 171 38.41 1.09 -12.60
C ILE A 171 39.25 -0.01 -13.25
N ASP A 172 40.28 0.39 -14.02
CA ASP A 172 41.23 -0.55 -14.60
C ASP A 172 42.21 -1.04 -13.51
N LEU A 173 42.21 -2.35 -13.22
CA LEU A 173 43.22 -2.99 -12.36
C LEU A 173 44.27 -3.72 -13.22
N PRO A 174 45.58 -3.68 -12.87
CA PRO A 174 46.63 -4.34 -13.64
C PRO A 174 46.50 -5.87 -13.61
N THR A 175 46.59 -6.49 -14.78
CA THR A 175 46.16 -7.87 -15.12
C THR A 175 47.09 -9.02 -14.71
N SER A 176 48.00 -8.85 -13.74
CA SER A 176 48.97 -9.92 -13.43
C SER A 176 49.21 -10.22 -11.95
N THR A 177 48.55 -9.51 -11.03
CA THR A 177 48.64 -9.79 -9.60
C THR A 177 47.24 -9.68 -9.01
N GLY A 178 46.67 -10.81 -8.57
CA GLY A 178 45.33 -10.84 -7.98
C GLY A 178 45.10 -9.77 -6.90
N MET A 179 43.84 -9.42 -6.65
CA MET A 179 43.48 -8.39 -5.66
C MET A 179 43.84 -8.88 -4.26
N LEU A 180 44.89 -8.32 -3.65
CA LEU A 180 45.26 -8.60 -2.26
C LEU A 180 44.96 -7.37 -1.39
N GLY A 181 44.12 -7.52 -0.37
CA GLY A 181 43.85 -6.44 0.59
C GLY A 181 43.08 -5.25 0.02
N SER A 182 42.37 -5.44 -1.09
CA SER A 182 41.78 -4.33 -1.87
C SER A 182 40.30 -4.14 -1.56
N ARG A 183 39.81 -2.90 -1.71
CA ARG A 183 38.38 -2.58 -1.60
C ARG A 183 37.88 -2.00 -2.91
N LEU A 184 36.93 -2.69 -3.55
CA LEU A 184 36.13 -2.21 -4.67
C LEU A 184 34.70 -2.03 -4.17
N SER A 185 34.21 -0.80 -4.13
CA SER A 185 32.90 -0.49 -3.55
C SER A 185 32.16 0.51 -4.43
N VAL A 186 30.95 0.15 -4.85
CA VAL A 186 29.98 1.04 -5.49
C VAL A 186 28.82 1.22 -4.51
N ASP A 187 28.87 2.32 -3.76
CA ASP A 187 27.99 2.54 -2.61
C ASP A 187 27.27 3.89 -2.69
N GLY A 188 25.99 3.90 -2.29
CA GLY A 188 25.22 5.13 -2.10
C GLY A 188 24.79 5.87 -3.37
N ASN A 189 24.85 5.23 -4.54
CA ASN A 189 24.39 5.86 -5.77
C ASN A 189 22.87 5.98 -5.78
N ARG A 190 22.37 7.07 -6.36
CA ARG A 190 20.93 7.31 -6.51
C ARG A 190 20.62 7.71 -7.94
N ILE A 191 19.80 6.93 -8.62
CA ILE A 191 19.29 7.24 -9.96
C ILE A 191 17.80 7.57 -9.85
N PHE A 192 17.40 8.69 -10.44
CA PHE A 192 16.01 9.12 -10.48
C PHE A 192 15.57 9.33 -11.93
N GLY A 193 14.51 8.66 -12.36
CA GLY A 193 13.82 8.89 -13.63
C GLY A 193 12.39 9.33 -13.34
N ARG A 194 12.08 10.62 -13.52
CA ARG A 194 10.73 11.16 -13.31
C ARG A 194 10.17 11.74 -14.61
N ALA A 195 8.99 11.29 -14.98
CA ALA A 195 8.19 11.90 -16.04
C ALA A 195 6.87 12.37 -15.44
N SER A 196 6.53 13.63 -15.68
CA SER A 196 5.25 14.18 -15.27
C SER A 196 4.58 14.97 -16.39
N ALA A 197 3.28 14.79 -16.55
CA ALA A 197 2.43 15.72 -17.30
C ALA A 197 1.47 16.44 -16.33
N ASN A 198 0.87 17.54 -16.78
CA ASN A 198 -0.26 18.25 -16.15
C ASN A 198 -0.29 18.21 -14.61
N ILE A 199 0.69 18.86 -13.96
CA ILE A 199 0.67 19.10 -12.51
C ILE A 199 0.09 20.49 -12.26
N GLY A 200 -1.02 20.55 -11.53
CA GLY A 200 -1.70 21.77 -11.14
C GLY A 200 -1.89 21.82 -9.64
N GLU A 201 -1.48 22.94 -9.04
CA GLU A 201 -1.76 23.27 -7.64
C GLU A 201 -2.56 24.57 -7.63
N ASN A 202 -3.75 24.54 -7.06
CA ASN A 202 -4.64 25.70 -6.99
C ASN A 202 -5.06 25.91 -5.55
N TRP A 203 -4.80 27.10 -5.01
CA TRP A 203 -5.16 27.45 -3.64
C TRP A 203 -5.90 28.78 -3.61
N LEU A 204 -7.01 28.82 -2.90
CA LEU A 204 -7.76 30.02 -2.57
C LEU A 204 -7.93 30.10 -1.06
N ALA A 205 -7.36 31.12 -0.44
CA ALA A 205 -7.52 31.42 0.98
C ALA A 205 -8.34 32.69 1.14
N LEU A 206 -9.39 32.63 1.96
CA LEU A 206 -10.23 33.76 2.36
C LEU A 206 -10.11 33.93 3.87
N GLU A 207 -9.55 35.05 4.32
CA GLU A 207 -9.34 35.32 5.74
C GLU A 207 -9.96 36.67 6.11
N SER A 208 -10.74 36.70 7.18
CA SER A 208 -11.29 37.94 7.74
C SER A 208 -11.32 37.87 9.26
N ASN A 209 -10.80 38.91 9.92
CA ASN A 209 -10.87 38.98 11.39
C ASN A 209 -12.28 39.30 11.92
N THR A 210 -13.23 39.66 11.04
CA THR A 210 -14.59 40.08 11.42
C THR A 210 -15.64 39.18 10.77
N ALA A 211 -16.31 39.68 9.72
CA ALA A 211 -17.26 38.93 8.93
C ALA A 211 -16.66 38.61 7.57
N LEU A 212 -16.97 37.43 7.05
CA LEU A 212 -16.60 36.98 5.72
C LEU A 212 -17.87 36.51 4.99
N ASP A 213 -18.28 37.26 3.97
CA ASP A 213 -19.27 36.78 3.02
C ASP A 213 -18.55 35.86 2.03
N VAL A 214 -18.82 34.56 2.09
CA VAL A 214 -18.15 33.57 1.25
C VAL A 214 -18.91 33.34 -0.05
N ASN A 215 -18.20 33.51 -1.17
CA ASN A 215 -18.68 33.15 -2.50
C ASN A 215 -17.46 32.87 -3.39
N ALA A 216 -16.93 31.66 -3.30
CA ALA A 216 -15.68 31.28 -3.91
C ALA A 216 -15.82 29.97 -4.66
N ALA A 217 -15.15 29.90 -5.81
CA ALA A 217 -15.08 28.67 -6.56
C ALA A 217 -13.73 28.45 -7.22
N LEU A 218 -13.38 27.17 -7.28
CA LEU A 218 -12.14 26.69 -7.86
C LEU A 218 -12.45 25.56 -8.83
N LEU A 219 -12.07 25.76 -10.08
CA LEU A 219 -12.19 24.77 -11.14
C LEU A 219 -10.80 24.36 -11.63
N SER A 220 -10.50 23.07 -11.53
CA SER A 220 -9.30 22.43 -12.08
C SER A 220 -9.70 21.45 -13.17
N VAL A 221 -9.22 21.67 -14.40
CA VAL A 221 -9.43 20.76 -15.53
C VAL A 221 -8.07 20.37 -16.10
N GLN A 222 -7.77 19.08 -16.09
CA GLN A 222 -6.55 18.51 -16.65
C GLN A 222 -6.91 17.40 -17.65
N GLN A 223 -6.36 17.47 -18.85
CA GLN A 223 -6.60 16.48 -19.88
C GLN A 223 -5.29 16.11 -20.56
N ASN A 224 -4.96 14.82 -20.53
CA ASN A 224 -3.95 14.23 -21.40
C ASN A 224 -4.66 13.30 -22.39
N LEU A 225 -4.79 13.76 -23.64
CA LEU A 225 -5.47 13.06 -24.71
C LEU A 225 -4.43 12.42 -25.65
N GLY A 226 -4.01 11.20 -25.32
CA GLY A 226 -3.19 10.36 -26.21
C GLY A 226 -1.67 10.61 -26.20
N THR A 227 -1.13 11.42 -25.28
CA THR A 227 0.33 11.46 -25.10
C THR A 227 0.78 10.44 -24.07
N ASP A 228 1.71 9.58 -24.47
CA ASP A 228 2.32 8.60 -23.58
C ASP A 228 3.32 9.28 -22.63
N VAL A 229 3.33 8.86 -21.37
CA VAL A 229 4.24 9.35 -20.33
C VAL A 229 5.09 8.19 -19.85
N HIS A 230 6.38 8.22 -20.18
CA HIS A 230 7.36 7.20 -19.82
C HIS A 230 8.36 7.73 -18.78
N GLY A 231 8.21 7.30 -17.53
CA GLY A 231 9.15 7.54 -16.43
C GLY A 231 10.17 6.41 -16.35
N ASN A 232 11.23 6.49 -17.14
CA ASN A 232 12.25 5.46 -17.20
C ASN A 232 13.49 5.87 -16.39
N ALA A 233 13.77 5.13 -15.31
CA ALA A 233 15.08 5.10 -14.69
C ALA A 233 15.79 3.84 -15.19
N LEU A 234 16.29 3.89 -16.42
CA LEU A 234 17.17 2.86 -16.94
C LEU A 234 18.58 3.14 -16.43
N PRO A 235 19.15 2.33 -15.52
CA PRO A 235 20.57 2.36 -15.33
C PRO A 235 21.23 1.90 -16.62
N GLY A 236 21.95 2.84 -17.23
CA GLY A 236 23.25 2.51 -17.81
C GLY A 236 24.29 2.19 -16.73
N MET A 237 23.92 2.18 -15.44
CA MET A 237 24.71 1.53 -14.38
C MET A 237 24.67 0.01 -14.56
N SER A 238 25.30 -0.47 -15.62
CA SER A 238 26.09 -1.66 -15.45
C SER A 238 27.33 -1.20 -14.70
N VAL A 239 27.59 -1.73 -13.50
CA VAL A 239 28.91 -1.57 -12.87
C VAL A 239 29.88 -2.40 -13.71
N LEU A 240 30.28 -1.86 -14.86
CA LEU A 240 31.29 -2.43 -15.76
C LEU A 240 32.65 -1.91 -15.35
N GLY A 241 33.27 -2.54 -14.35
CA GLY A 241 34.70 -2.45 -14.15
C GLY A 241 35.44 -3.19 -15.26
N ARG A 242 35.63 -2.54 -16.42
CA ARG A 242 36.44 -3.09 -17.50
C ARG A 242 37.91 -3.24 -17.03
N ALA A 243 38.51 -4.40 -17.24
CA ALA A 243 39.95 -4.61 -17.28
C ALA A 243 40.26 -5.46 -18.52
N ILE A 244 40.71 -4.83 -19.62
CA ILE A 244 41.16 -5.54 -20.83
C ILE A 244 42.67 -5.39 -20.95
N ALA A 245 43.39 -6.52 -20.94
CA ALA A 245 44.69 -6.59 -21.60
C ALA A 245 44.45 -6.97 -23.06
N ASP A 246 44.78 -6.04 -23.95
CA ASP A 246 44.81 -6.24 -25.39
C ASP A 246 45.93 -7.21 -25.76
N PHE A 247 45.59 -8.30 -26.45
CA PHE A 247 46.35 -8.77 -27.61
C PHE A 247 45.41 -9.47 -28.59
N GLY A 248 44.81 -8.69 -29.50
CA GLY A 248 44.55 -9.16 -30.87
C GLY A 248 43.13 -9.64 -31.21
N ALA A 249 42.35 -8.68 -31.69
CA ALA A 249 41.27 -8.78 -32.69
C ALA A 249 39.85 -9.21 -32.27
N ALA A 250 38.95 -8.25 -32.51
CA ALA A 250 37.51 -8.30 -32.77
C ALA A 250 36.55 -8.35 -31.57
N GLU A 251 36.09 -7.14 -31.21
CA GLU A 251 34.77 -6.74 -30.68
C GLU A 251 33.93 -7.86 -30.00
N ALA A 252 33.99 -7.91 -28.67
CA ALA A 252 33.04 -8.66 -27.83
C ALA A 252 32.59 -7.79 -26.65
N ASP A 253 31.30 -7.89 -26.32
CA ASP A 253 30.56 -7.07 -25.37
C ASP A 253 31.14 -7.09 -23.94
N GLN A 254 30.96 -5.97 -23.22
CA GLN A 254 31.72 -5.60 -22.03
C GLN A 254 31.21 -6.28 -20.74
N GLU A 255 32.01 -7.18 -20.15
CA GLU A 255 31.86 -7.76 -18.80
C GLU A 255 32.95 -7.23 -17.84
N THR A 256 32.62 -7.02 -16.55
CA THR A 256 33.61 -6.73 -15.50
C THR A 256 34.40 -7.98 -15.18
N LEU A 257 35.70 -7.97 -15.42
CA LEU A 257 36.55 -9.14 -15.30
C LEU A 257 37.66 -8.90 -14.28
N ILE A 258 37.60 -9.57 -13.14
CA ILE A 258 38.74 -9.66 -12.22
C ILE A 258 39.43 -11.00 -12.49
N SER A 259 40.63 -10.96 -13.07
CA SER A 259 41.45 -12.15 -13.31
C SER A 259 42.41 -12.38 -12.14
N GLY A 260 42.48 -13.63 -11.65
CA GLY A 260 43.33 -14.04 -10.54
C GLY A 260 42.65 -14.07 -9.17
N ASN A 261 43.33 -14.69 -8.19
CA ASN A 261 42.87 -14.79 -6.81
C ASN A 261 42.48 -13.43 -6.20
N VAL A 262 41.32 -13.39 -5.54
CA VAL A 262 40.87 -12.26 -4.73
C VAL A 262 41.04 -12.64 -3.26
N GLN A 263 41.98 -11.99 -2.60
CA GLN A 263 42.41 -12.31 -1.24
C GLN A 263 42.25 -11.10 -0.31
N ASN A 264 41.73 -11.32 0.90
CA ASN A 264 41.59 -10.26 1.92
C ASN A 264 40.87 -9.00 1.40
N SER A 265 39.93 -9.15 0.47
CA SER A 265 39.35 -8.04 -0.28
C SER A 265 37.86 -7.87 -0.01
N LEU A 266 37.35 -6.66 -0.23
CA LEU A 266 35.93 -6.33 -0.16
C LEU A 266 35.46 -5.86 -1.53
N LEU A 267 34.46 -6.54 -2.09
CA LEU A 267 33.79 -6.21 -3.33
C LEU A 267 32.32 -5.98 -3.01
N SER A 268 31.84 -4.75 -3.11
CA SER A 268 30.49 -4.41 -2.64
C SER A 268 29.74 -3.48 -3.59
N ILE A 269 28.48 -3.81 -3.87
CA ILE A 269 27.50 -2.93 -4.51
C ILE A 269 26.40 -2.70 -3.47
N ASP A 270 26.58 -1.69 -2.62
CA ASP A 270 25.77 -1.52 -1.41
C ASP A 270 24.95 -0.20 -1.48
N THR A 271 23.82 -0.13 -0.79
CA THR A 271 23.03 1.10 -0.56
C THR A 271 22.64 1.89 -1.82
N ASN A 272 22.52 1.22 -2.97
CA ASN A 272 22.18 1.88 -4.24
C ASN A 272 20.66 2.00 -4.40
N THR A 273 20.17 3.16 -4.83
CA THR A 273 18.74 3.43 -5.03
C THR A 273 18.45 3.76 -6.49
N VAL A 274 17.48 3.08 -7.10
CA VAL A 274 16.91 3.43 -8.40
C VAL A 274 15.42 3.71 -8.23
N PHE A 275 15.02 4.92 -8.58
CA PHE A 275 13.64 5.37 -8.47
C PHE A 275 13.12 5.84 -9.82
N ALA A 276 12.06 5.22 -10.31
CA ALA A 276 11.32 5.62 -11.49
C ALA A 276 9.92 6.09 -11.10
N GLN A 277 9.43 7.16 -11.72
CA GLN A 277 8.08 7.64 -11.53
C GLN A 277 7.50 8.21 -12.83
N ALA A 278 6.28 7.81 -13.17
CA ALA A 278 5.46 8.39 -14.23
C ALA A 278 4.14 8.89 -13.65
N GLU A 279 3.84 10.18 -13.75
CA GLU A 279 2.63 10.79 -13.19
C GLU A 279 1.96 11.69 -14.26
N VAL A 280 0.69 11.47 -14.62
CA VAL A 280 0.11 12.17 -15.79
C VAL A 280 -0.75 13.38 -15.47
N ASN A 281 -1.71 13.25 -14.57
CA ASN A 281 -2.51 14.36 -14.12
C ASN A 281 -2.43 14.37 -12.60
N ARG A 282 -1.89 15.44 -12.04
CA ARG A 282 -1.84 15.66 -10.59
C ARG A 282 -2.52 16.98 -10.28
N ALA A 283 -3.56 16.94 -9.45
CA ALA A 283 -4.24 18.13 -8.98
C ALA A 283 -4.16 18.21 -7.45
N ASP A 284 -3.71 19.34 -6.92
CA ASP A 284 -3.86 19.71 -5.51
C ASP A 284 -4.70 20.98 -5.44
N ASN A 285 -5.95 20.85 -5.03
CA ASN A 285 -6.93 21.93 -5.02
C ASN A 285 -7.38 22.20 -3.59
N ARG A 286 -7.24 23.45 -3.14
CA ARG A 286 -7.65 23.84 -1.79
C ARG A 286 -8.44 25.15 -1.80
N ILE A 287 -9.58 25.14 -1.12
CA ILE A 287 -10.29 26.33 -0.68
C ILE A 287 -10.22 26.36 0.85
N SER A 288 -9.75 27.46 1.41
CA SER A 288 -9.71 27.70 2.86
C SER A 288 -10.44 28.99 3.18
N ALA A 289 -11.36 28.97 4.13
CA ALA A 289 -12.06 30.16 4.61
C ALA A 289 -12.02 30.22 6.14
N ALA A 290 -11.50 31.32 6.70
CA ALA A 290 -11.41 31.52 8.14
C ALA A 290 -11.92 32.90 8.53
N GLY A 291 -12.73 32.98 9.58
CA GLY A 291 -13.11 34.26 10.16
C GLY A 291 -13.97 34.17 11.41
N THR A 292 -14.28 35.32 12.01
CA THR A 292 -15.11 35.32 13.23
C THR A 292 -16.53 34.90 12.89
N HIS A 293 -17.15 35.58 11.92
CA HIS A 293 -18.46 35.22 11.35
C HIS A 293 -18.28 34.88 9.87
N ILE A 294 -18.78 33.74 9.42
CA ILE A 294 -18.80 33.37 8.01
C ILE A 294 -20.25 33.28 7.58
N GLN A 295 -20.61 34.08 6.58
CA GLN A 295 -21.96 34.15 6.06
C GLN A 295 -21.99 33.68 4.61
N GLY A 296 -22.83 32.68 4.33
CA GLY A 296 -23.17 32.29 2.97
C GLY A 296 -24.12 33.30 2.34
N ARG A 297 -24.17 33.34 1.01
CA ARG A 297 -24.92 34.37 0.30
C ARG A 297 -26.42 34.06 0.34
N SER A 298 -27.21 34.97 0.94
CA SER A 298 -28.66 34.81 0.96
C SER A 298 -29.30 35.21 -0.38
N GLY A 299 -29.92 34.26 -1.11
CA GLY A 299 -30.78 34.57 -2.27
C GLY A 299 -30.80 33.51 -3.37
N PHE A 300 -32.00 33.31 -3.96
CA PHE A 300 -32.42 32.27 -4.91
C PHE A 300 -31.58 32.06 -6.21
N GLN A 301 -30.48 32.78 -6.45
CA GLN A 301 -29.70 32.72 -7.70
C GLN A 301 -28.17 32.80 -7.52
N SER A 302 -27.61 32.52 -6.34
CA SER A 302 -26.26 33.01 -5.99
C SER A 302 -25.21 32.01 -5.52
N GLY A 303 -25.40 30.70 -5.69
CA GLY A 303 -24.26 29.77 -5.61
C GLY A 303 -23.32 29.98 -6.81
N VAL A 304 -22.01 29.76 -6.64
CA VAL A 304 -21.11 29.79 -7.80
C VAL A 304 -21.43 28.60 -8.68
N TYR A 305 -22.06 28.87 -9.83
CA TYR A 305 -22.33 27.86 -10.83
C TYR A 305 -21.05 27.59 -11.65
N LEU A 306 -20.27 26.58 -11.24
CA LEU A 306 -19.13 26.10 -12.02
C LEU A 306 -19.58 25.23 -13.20
N SER A 307 -20.11 25.85 -14.25
CA SER A 307 -20.32 25.19 -15.55
C SER A 307 -19.12 25.39 -16.46
N GLY A 308 -18.26 24.36 -16.54
CA GLY A 308 -17.15 24.33 -17.48
C GLY A 308 -17.60 24.44 -18.95
N VAL A 309 -16.85 25.24 -19.72
CA VAL A 309 -17.01 25.51 -21.15
C VAL A 309 -17.08 24.21 -21.98
N GLN A 310 -18.27 23.96 -22.52
CA GLN A 310 -18.72 22.72 -23.17
C GLN A 310 -18.35 22.58 -24.66
N ARG A 311 -17.09 22.27 -25.01
CA ARG A 311 -16.85 21.73 -26.38
C ARG A 311 -16.05 20.42 -26.44
N ASN A 312 -15.17 20.14 -25.48
CA ASN A 312 -14.30 18.96 -25.52
C ASN A 312 -14.31 18.09 -24.26
N MET A 313 -15.10 18.42 -23.24
CA MET A 313 -15.31 17.51 -22.10
C MET A 313 -16.46 16.54 -22.42
N PRO A 314 -16.32 15.21 -22.20
CA PRO A 314 -17.49 14.35 -22.08
C PRO A 314 -18.41 14.95 -21.00
N ALA A 315 -19.73 14.82 -21.15
CA ALA A 315 -20.74 15.64 -20.48
C ALA A 315 -20.88 15.43 -18.95
N THR A 316 -19.81 14.98 -18.28
CA THR A 316 -19.87 14.13 -17.10
C THR A 316 -20.00 14.83 -15.77
N ILE A 317 -19.30 15.93 -15.47
CA ILE A 317 -19.66 16.80 -14.32
C ILE A 317 -19.98 18.18 -14.86
N ARG A 318 -21.21 18.64 -14.63
CA ARG A 318 -21.72 19.89 -15.21
C ARG A 318 -21.71 21.05 -14.24
N SER A 319 -21.93 20.81 -12.95
CA SER A 319 -21.91 21.86 -11.94
C SER A 319 -21.59 21.32 -10.55
N ALA A 320 -20.88 22.14 -9.77
CA ALA A 320 -20.90 22.14 -8.32
C ALA A 320 -21.46 23.51 -7.93
N GLU A 321 -22.56 23.52 -7.16
CA GLU A 321 -23.26 24.72 -6.75
C GLU A 321 -23.20 24.83 -5.24
N ALA A 322 -22.52 25.86 -4.73
CA ALA A 322 -22.42 26.18 -3.30
C ALA A 322 -21.84 27.60 -3.13
N ASP A 323 -21.81 28.11 -1.90
CA ASP A 323 -21.02 29.29 -1.54
C ASP A 323 -19.53 29.02 -1.70
N LEU A 324 -19.08 27.80 -1.38
CA LEU A 324 -17.73 27.30 -1.61
C LEU A 324 -17.79 26.07 -2.52
N ALA A 325 -17.44 26.25 -3.79
CA ALA A 325 -17.52 25.19 -4.80
C ALA A 325 -16.14 24.81 -5.34
N LEU A 326 -15.77 23.54 -5.24
CA LEU A 326 -14.55 22.98 -5.81
C LEU A 326 -14.92 21.91 -6.83
N LEU A 327 -14.48 22.06 -8.07
CA LEU A 327 -14.63 21.04 -9.10
C LEU A 327 -13.26 20.66 -9.68
N ASN A 328 -12.92 19.38 -9.58
CA ASN A 328 -11.75 18.80 -10.24
C ASN A 328 -12.17 17.81 -11.32
N SER A 329 -11.57 17.93 -12.50
CA SER A 329 -11.82 17.03 -13.63
C SER A 329 -10.51 16.64 -14.30
N GLN A 330 -10.18 15.35 -14.24
CA GLN A 330 -8.98 14.78 -14.84
C GLN A 330 -9.36 13.72 -15.88
N ARG A 331 -8.76 13.78 -17.06
CA ARG A 331 -8.90 12.74 -18.09
C ARG A 331 -7.53 12.34 -18.62
N GLN A 332 -7.33 11.04 -18.74
CA GLN A 332 -6.12 10.42 -19.25
C GLN A 332 -6.50 9.36 -20.29
N SER A 333 -5.85 9.38 -21.46
CA SER A 333 -6.04 8.32 -22.47
C SER A 333 -4.76 7.76 -23.11
N GLY A 334 -3.59 8.34 -22.84
CA GLY A 334 -2.29 7.81 -23.31
C GLY A 334 -1.82 6.59 -22.51
N GLN A 335 -0.63 6.05 -22.78
CA GLN A 335 0.01 5.09 -21.87
C GLN A 335 0.76 5.83 -20.75
N VAL A 336 0.70 5.31 -19.53
CA VAL A 336 1.56 5.73 -18.41
C VAL A 336 2.44 4.57 -18.06
N GLU A 337 3.75 4.70 -18.26
CA GLU A 337 4.68 3.62 -17.96
C GLU A 337 5.83 4.14 -17.13
N SER A 338 6.12 3.46 -16.02
CA SER A 338 7.32 3.67 -15.24
C SER A 338 8.14 2.38 -15.20
N VAL A 339 9.43 2.50 -15.50
CA VAL A 339 10.37 1.38 -15.46
C VAL A 339 11.59 1.81 -14.66
N ALA A 340 11.79 1.18 -13.50
CA ALA A 340 13.09 1.15 -12.85
C ALA A 340 13.74 -0.17 -13.22
N SER A 341 14.94 -0.11 -13.79
CA SER A 341 15.74 -1.31 -13.99
C SER A 341 16.94 -1.31 -13.02
N LEU A 342 17.51 -2.46 -12.73
CA LEU A 342 18.89 -2.60 -12.26
C LEU A 342 19.52 -3.81 -12.93
N THR A 343 20.63 -3.61 -13.62
CA THR A 343 21.52 -4.70 -14.00
C THR A 343 22.77 -4.60 -13.13
N ALA A 344 22.94 -5.54 -12.22
CA ALA A 344 24.14 -5.62 -11.38
C ALA A 344 24.75 -7.01 -11.54
N GLN A 345 25.87 -7.09 -12.25
CA GLN A 345 26.66 -8.30 -12.37
C GLN A 345 28.03 -8.03 -11.75
N LEU A 346 28.46 -8.92 -10.85
CA LEU A 346 29.82 -8.94 -10.36
C LEU A 346 30.39 -10.33 -10.68
N ASP A 347 31.24 -10.39 -11.70
CA ASP A 347 31.85 -11.62 -12.18
C ASP A 347 33.35 -11.67 -11.80
N ILE A 348 33.79 -12.80 -11.25
CA ILE A 348 35.20 -13.16 -11.11
C ILE A 348 35.46 -14.33 -12.07
N ARG A 349 35.95 -14.02 -13.27
CA ARG A 349 36.30 -14.97 -14.34
C ARG A 349 37.79 -14.87 -14.72
N ILE A 350 38.39 -16.01 -15.02
CA ILE A 350 39.82 -16.16 -15.35
C ILE A 350 40.01 -16.25 -16.86
N VAL A 351 41.09 -15.65 -17.38
CA VAL A 351 41.52 -15.80 -18.78
C VAL A 351 42.60 -16.87 -18.97
N ASP A 352 43.39 -17.25 -17.95
CA ASP A 352 44.50 -18.22 -18.11
C ASP A 352 44.80 -19.06 -16.84
N GLY A 353 44.40 -20.34 -16.83
CA GLY A 353 45.06 -21.50 -16.16
C GLY A 353 45.47 -21.49 -14.67
N GLY A 354 45.17 -20.45 -13.89
CA GLY A 354 45.45 -20.35 -12.46
C GLY A 354 44.33 -20.90 -11.57
N ARG A 355 44.68 -21.38 -10.35
CA ARG A 355 43.69 -21.76 -9.34
C ARG A 355 43.12 -20.52 -8.67
N ASP A 356 41.90 -20.10 -9.04
CA ASP A 356 41.30 -18.85 -8.57
C ASP A 356 40.18 -19.08 -7.55
N MET A 357 40.48 -18.65 -6.33
CA MET A 357 39.55 -18.70 -5.21
C MET A 357 39.26 -17.28 -4.73
N LEU A 358 38.01 -17.07 -4.28
CA LEU A 358 37.69 -15.98 -3.36
C LEU A 358 38.16 -16.40 -1.97
N ILE A 359 39.27 -15.84 -1.49
CA ILE A 359 39.93 -16.25 -0.23
C ILE A 359 39.85 -15.12 0.80
N ASP A 360 39.40 -15.41 2.02
CA ASP A 360 39.38 -14.43 3.13
C ASP A 360 38.71 -13.09 2.73
N SER A 361 37.71 -13.13 1.85
CA SER A 361 37.15 -11.95 1.17
C SER A 361 35.64 -11.85 1.33
N THR A 362 35.09 -10.66 1.09
CA THR A 362 33.65 -10.42 1.06
C THR A 362 33.23 -9.92 -0.30
N MET A 363 32.19 -10.53 -0.84
CA MET A 363 31.47 -10.12 -2.03
C MET A 363 30.01 -9.84 -1.64
N SER A 364 29.51 -8.63 -1.88
CA SER A 364 28.12 -8.30 -1.52
C SER A 364 27.38 -7.44 -2.53
N LEU A 365 26.08 -7.71 -2.65
CA LEU A 365 25.07 -6.73 -3.01
C LEU A 365 24.13 -6.60 -1.81
N PHE A 366 23.99 -5.39 -1.29
CA PHE A 366 23.31 -5.17 -0.01
C PHE A 366 22.51 -3.87 0.01
N ASP A 367 21.32 -3.89 0.60
CA ASP A 367 20.50 -2.68 0.82
C ASP A 367 20.24 -1.89 -0.48
N ALA A 368 20.10 -2.60 -1.59
CA ALA A 368 19.72 -1.98 -2.85
C ALA A 368 18.20 -1.79 -2.90
N LEU A 369 17.76 -0.60 -3.29
CA LEU A 369 16.34 -0.24 -3.40
C LEU A 369 15.98 0.09 -4.85
N MET A 370 15.00 -0.61 -5.38
CA MET A 370 14.33 -0.29 -6.63
C MET A 370 12.87 0.05 -6.39
N ARG A 371 12.43 1.14 -7.00
CA ARG A 371 11.05 1.56 -6.94
C ARG A 371 10.57 2.13 -8.27
N SER A 372 9.37 1.73 -8.69
CA SER A 372 8.68 2.21 -9.88
C SER A 372 7.24 2.57 -9.54
N ASP A 373 6.85 3.81 -9.79
CA ASP A 373 5.49 4.30 -9.53
C ASP A 373 4.86 4.86 -10.83
N ALA A 374 3.73 4.31 -11.27
CA ALA A 374 2.97 4.79 -12.42
C ALA A 374 1.55 5.21 -11.99
N LEU A 375 1.25 6.51 -12.12
CA LEU A 375 0.03 7.14 -11.63
C LEU A 375 -0.63 7.93 -12.77
N ALA A 376 -1.80 7.51 -13.26
CA ALA A 376 -2.48 8.24 -14.33
C ALA A 376 -3.16 9.51 -13.82
N ASN A 377 -4.15 9.40 -12.93
CA ASN A 377 -4.86 10.54 -12.34
C ASN A 377 -4.71 10.53 -10.82
N THR A 378 -4.12 11.56 -10.24
CA THR A 378 -4.03 11.77 -8.79
C THR A 378 -4.63 13.12 -8.42
N ALA A 379 -5.53 13.14 -7.43
CA ALA A 379 -6.13 14.37 -6.95
C ALA A 379 -6.19 14.44 -5.42
N ILE A 380 -5.85 15.61 -4.88
CA ILE A 380 -6.12 16.01 -3.51
C ILE A 380 -7.03 17.23 -3.61
N ASN A 381 -8.24 17.14 -3.06
CA ASN A 381 -9.21 18.23 -3.10
C ASN A 381 -9.69 18.53 -1.68
N GLN A 382 -9.62 19.80 -1.27
CA GLN A 382 -9.90 20.21 0.10
C GLN A 382 -10.75 21.48 0.14
N ILE A 383 -11.83 21.46 0.91
CA ILE A 383 -12.54 22.66 1.37
C ILE A 383 -12.46 22.69 2.89
N MET A 384 -11.87 23.73 3.46
CA MET A 384 -11.74 23.93 4.90
C MET A 384 -12.40 25.25 5.29
N VAL A 385 -13.32 25.19 6.26
CA VAL A 385 -14.04 26.36 6.75
C VAL A 385 -14.00 26.37 8.28
N GLU A 386 -13.49 27.46 8.83
CA GLU A 386 -13.40 27.66 10.27
C GLU A 386 -13.98 29.01 10.66
N SER A 387 -15.08 28.96 11.39
CA SER A 387 -15.66 30.13 12.04
C SER A 387 -15.39 30.09 13.54
N VAL A 388 -15.04 31.23 14.14
CA VAL A 388 -14.90 31.33 15.60
C VAL A 388 -16.27 31.32 16.28
N THR A 389 -17.22 32.09 15.76
CA THR A 389 -18.55 32.26 16.36
C THR A 389 -19.63 31.57 15.54
N GLU A 390 -19.93 32.07 14.35
CA GLU A 390 -21.09 31.65 13.58
C GLU A 390 -20.75 31.39 12.12
N LEU A 391 -21.10 30.20 11.65
CA LEU A 391 -21.19 29.86 10.23
C LEU A 391 -22.68 29.85 9.83
N ASN A 392 -23.14 30.91 9.17
CA ASN A 392 -24.56 31.12 8.87
C ASN A 392 -24.85 31.04 7.37
N ALA A 393 -25.80 30.19 7.00
CA ALA A 393 -26.27 29.94 5.64
C ALA A 393 -25.16 29.55 4.64
N ALA A 394 -23.98 29.13 5.12
CA ALA A 394 -22.89 28.71 4.26
C ALA A 394 -23.10 27.27 3.78
N SER A 395 -22.67 27.02 2.55
CA SER A 395 -22.74 25.73 1.87
C SER A 395 -21.40 25.39 1.22
N ALA A 396 -21.12 24.09 1.07
CA ALA A 396 -19.89 23.62 0.44
C ALA A 396 -20.16 22.47 -0.53
N SER A 397 -19.55 22.50 -1.71
CA SER A 397 -19.68 21.46 -2.71
C SER A 397 -18.32 21.09 -3.29
N LEU A 398 -17.95 19.80 -3.22
CA LEU A 398 -16.73 19.26 -3.79
C LEU A 398 -17.07 18.16 -4.79
N GLY A 399 -16.86 18.43 -6.07
CA GLY A 399 -16.94 17.46 -7.16
C GLY A 399 -15.56 17.00 -7.62
N ASN A 400 -15.33 15.70 -7.72
CA ASN A 400 -14.14 15.12 -8.32
C ASN A 400 -14.53 14.14 -9.43
N TYR A 401 -13.98 14.36 -10.63
CA TYR A 401 -14.08 13.49 -11.78
C TYR A 401 -12.70 13.01 -12.19
N GLN A 402 -12.50 11.70 -12.31
CA GLN A 402 -11.30 11.14 -12.91
C GLN A 402 -11.70 10.07 -13.93
N GLN A 403 -11.10 10.14 -15.12
CA GLN A 403 -11.29 9.16 -16.17
C GLN A 403 -9.95 8.68 -16.71
N ASN A 404 -9.76 7.37 -16.72
CA ASN A 404 -8.61 6.70 -17.31
C ASN A 404 -9.07 5.78 -18.45
N GLU A 405 -8.55 6.00 -19.64
CA GLU A 405 -8.70 5.10 -20.80
C GLU A 405 -7.36 4.45 -21.18
N GLY A 406 -6.27 4.94 -20.58
CA GLY A 406 -4.91 4.52 -20.85
C GLY A 406 -4.47 3.26 -20.14
N ARG A 407 -3.40 2.66 -20.66
CA ARG A 407 -2.66 1.60 -19.96
C ARG A 407 -1.75 2.23 -18.90
N VAL A 408 -1.75 1.71 -17.68
CA VAL A 408 -0.88 2.16 -16.58
C VAL A 408 0.03 1.01 -16.17
N VAL A 409 1.34 1.19 -16.29
CA VAL A 409 2.32 0.13 -16.08
C VAL A 409 3.44 0.59 -15.17
N ALA A 410 3.68 -0.11 -14.07
CA ALA A 410 4.87 0.06 -13.24
C ALA A 410 5.68 -1.24 -13.26
N ARG A 411 6.95 -1.16 -13.65
CA ARG A 411 7.88 -2.30 -13.62
C ARG A 411 9.14 -1.99 -12.82
N THR A 412 9.53 -2.94 -11.97
CA THR A 412 10.90 -3.05 -11.46
C THR A 412 11.50 -4.35 -11.96
N ASN A 413 12.44 -4.27 -12.90
CA ASN A 413 13.00 -5.44 -13.58
C ASN A 413 14.53 -5.41 -13.52
N VAL A 414 15.15 -6.56 -13.76
CA VAL A 414 16.57 -6.64 -14.15
C VAL A 414 16.62 -6.55 -15.68
N SER A 415 17.21 -5.50 -16.27
CA SER A 415 17.12 -5.25 -17.74
C SER A 415 17.83 -6.29 -18.61
N ASP A 416 17.25 -6.52 -19.80
CA ASP A 416 17.92 -7.10 -20.97
C ASP A 416 19.03 -6.15 -21.44
N ILE A 417 20.26 -6.65 -21.53
CA ILE A 417 21.25 -6.08 -22.45
C ILE A 417 20.95 -6.71 -23.83
N ASP A 418 19.90 -6.21 -24.48
CA ASP A 418 19.54 -6.61 -25.85
C ASP A 418 20.52 -5.92 -26.83
N GLY A 419 21.69 -6.53 -27.02
CA GLY A 419 22.65 -6.10 -28.03
C GLY A 419 23.88 -7.00 -28.07
N GLY A 420 23.99 -7.85 -29.09
CA GLY A 420 25.25 -8.51 -29.44
C GLY A 420 25.29 -10.02 -29.26
N ALA A 421 26.36 -10.68 -29.68
CA ALA A 421 26.31 -12.08 -30.14
C ALA A 421 26.15 -13.14 -29.03
N ALA A 422 25.51 -14.25 -29.40
CA ALA A 422 25.45 -15.46 -28.60
C ALA A 422 26.84 -16.07 -28.42
N LEU A 423 27.32 -16.19 -27.19
CA LEU A 423 28.06 -17.37 -26.67
C LEU A 423 28.31 -17.19 -25.17
N LEU A 424 27.60 -18.00 -24.37
CA LEU A 424 27.71 -18.21 -22.92
C LEU A 424 26.98 -17.19 -21.99
N SER A 425 25.66 -17.41 -21.87
CA SER A 425 24.76 -17.02 -20.76
C SER A 425 24.22 -15.58 -20.70
N ARG A 426 23.31 -15.28 -21.64
CA ARG A 426 22.26 -14.25 -21.53
C ARG A 426 21.32 -14.53 -20.34
N ASN A 427 21.66 -14.10 -19.14
CA ASN A 427 20.79 -14.28 -17.98
C ASN A 427 20.46 -12.93 -17.33
N LYS A 428 19.14 -12.69 -17.14
CA LYS A 428 18.51 -11.45 -16.64
C LYS A 428 18.64 -11.33 -15.12
N ASP A 429 19.82 -11.58 -14.57
CA ASP A 429 19.98 -11.87 -13.15
C ASP A 429 21.02 -10.97 -12.51
N ILE A 430 20.83 -10.67 -11.22
CA ILE A 430 21.90 -10.21 -10.35
C ILE A 430 22.79 -11.42 -10.08
N LEU A 431 23.98 -11.45 -10.69
CA LEU A 431 24.88 -12.60 -10.64
C LEU A 431 26.16 -12.27 -9.87
N LEU A 432 26.48 -13.10 -8.89
CA LEU A 432 27.78 -13.20 -8.25
C LEU A 432 28.43 -14.52 -8.68
N LEU A 433 29.47 -14.48 -9.52
CA LEU A 433 30.15 -15.67 -10.07
C LEU A 433 31.58 -15.81 -9.53
N THR A 434 31.96 -17.03 -9.12
CA THR A 434 33.35 -17.42 -8.85
C THR A 434 33.69 -18.70 -9.62
N MET A 435 34.66 -18.72 -10.51
CA MET A 435 34.88 -19.87 -11.41
C MET A 435 35.56 -21.11 -10.81
N GLU A 436 36.31 -20.99 -9.73
CA GLU A 436 37.07 -22.13 -9.19
C GLU A 436 36.84 -22.40 -7.70
N GLY A 437 36.40 -21.47 -6.86
CA GLY A 437 36.01 -21.83 -5.49
C GLY A 437 35.94 -20.66 -4.51
N ILE A 438 35.45 -20.94 -3.30
CA ILE A 438 35.27 -19.96 -2.25
C ILE A 438 35.87 -20.53 -0.96
N LYS A 439 36.79 -19.79 -0.33
CA LYS A 439 37.46 -20.22 0.90
C LYS A 439 37.46 -19.13 1.96
N ARG A 440 36.96 -19.42 3.16
CA ARG A 440 36.88 -18.46 4.29
C ARG A 440 36.29 -17.11 3.90
N SER A 441 35.31 -17.12 2.98
CA SER A 441 34.78 -15.90 2.37
C SER A 441 33.26 -15.79 2.57
N ARG A 442 32.76 -14.57 2.40
CA ARG A 442 31.32 -14.27 2.46
C ARG A 442 30.84 -13.78 1.10
N VAL A 443 29.81 -14.41 0.57
CA VAL A 443 29.12 -13.99 -0.66
C VAL A 443 27.66 -13.75 -0.30
N ARG A 444 27.11 -12.56 -0.57
CA ARG A 444 25.73 -12.24 -0.18
C ARG A 444 25.00 -11.35 -1.16
N ILE A 445 23.71 -11.64 -1.36
CA ILE A 445 22.72 -10.75 -1.95
C ILE A 445 21.59 -10.65 -0.92
N ASP A 446 21.68 -9.65 -0.04
CA ASP A 446 20.80 -9.53 1.12
C ASP A 446 20.15 -8.15 1.20
N ASP A 447 19.01 -8.07 1.91
CA ASP A 447 18.29 -6.81 2.18
C ASP A 447 17.98 -5.99 0.92
N THR A 448 17.79 -6.64 -0.22
CA THR A 448 17.45 -5.95 -1.48
C THR A 448 15.93 -5.81 -1.62
N VAL A 449 15.47 -4.63 -2.01
CA VAL A 449 14.05 -4.24 -2.02
C VAL A 449 13.63 -3.81 -3.43
N PHE A 450 12.56 -4.40 -3.96
CA PHE A 450 11.96 -4.03 -5.25
C PHE A 450 10.47 -3.72 -5.05
N LEU A 451 10.03 -2.53 -5.46
CA LEU A 451 8.67 -2.02 -5.27
C LEU A 451 8.09 -1.51 -6.60
N ALA A 452 6.94 -2.02 -7.01
CA ALA A 452 6.21 -1.51 -8.17
C ALA A 452 4.77 -1.14 -7.79
N ASN A 453 4.34 0.09 -8.13
CA ASN A 453 2.99 0.58 -7.85
C ASN A 453 2.36 1.18 -9.12
N ALA A 454 1.22 0.64 -9.54
CA ALA A 454 0.43 1.16 -10.66
C ALA A 454 -0.98 1.57 -10.19
N SER A 455 -1.41 2.79 -10.52
CA SER A 455 -2.74 3.31 -10.17
C SER A 455 -3.37 4.08 -11.32
N ALA A 456 -4.60 3.73 -11.71
CA ALA A 456 -5.31 4.49 -12.75
C ALA A 456 -5.92 5.79 -12.20
N ASN A 457 -6.82 5.71 -11.22
CA ASN A 457 -7.45 6.90 -10.62
C ASN A 457 -7.28 6.86 -9.10
N ARG A 458 -6.72 7.92 -8.52
CA ARG A 458 -6.54 8.09 -7.09
C ARG A 458 -7.02 9.45 -6.64
N ALA A 459 -7.92 9.49 -5.66
CA ALA A 459 -8.46 10.73 -5.12
C ALA A 459 -8.52 10.75 -3.59
N THR A 460 -8.12 11.86 -3.00
CA THR A 460 -8.38 12.20 -1.59
C THR A 460 -9.22 13.47 -1.56
N ASN A 461 -10.48 13.37 -1.13
CA ASN A 461 -11.42 14.48 -1.08
C ASN A 461 -11.82 14.77 0.36
N LEU A 462 -11.72 16.03 0.76
CA LEU A 462 -11.97 16.47 2.12
C LEU A 462 -12.83 17.72 2.14
N ILE A 463 -13.93 17.68 2.90
CA ILE A 463 -14.64 18.88 3.35
C ILE A 463 -14.60 18.91 4.87
N ARG A 464 -14.13 20.02 5.45
CA ARG A 464 -14.21 20.29 6.90
C ARG A 464 -14.87 21.63 7.13
N MET A 465 -15.89 21.65 7.99
CA MET A 465 -16.57 22.88 8.42
C MET A 465 -16.69 22.90 9.93
N SER A 466 -16.33 24.01 10.56
CA SER A 466 -16.39 24.16 12.01
C SER A 466 -16.84 25.56 12.46
N GLY A 467 -17.54 25.63 13.59
CA GLY A 467 -18.06 26.87 14.17
C GLY A 467 -18.55 26.69 15.60
N THR A 468 -18.83 27.80 16.32
CA THR A 468 -19.57 27.69 17.60
C THR A 468 -21.04 27.38 17.32
N GLU A 469 -21.67 28.13 16.41
CA GLU A 469 -22.96 27.83 15.79
C GLU A 469 -22.75 27.56 14.31
N VAL A 470 -23.36 26.49 13.79
CA VAL A 470 -23.28 26.11 12.37
C VAL A 470 -24.69 25.96 11.82
N GLN A 471 -25.14 26.95 11.07
CA GLN A 471 -26.37 26.89 10.31
C GLN A 471 -26.01 26.78 8.83
N LEU A 472 -26.10 25.57 8.27
CA LEU A 472 -25.86 25.33 6.86
C LEU A 472 -27.10 25.71 6.03
N GLY A 473 -26.88 26.12 4.77
CA GLY A 473 -27.86 26.36 3.69
C GLY A 473 -29.31 26.71 4.05
N ARG A 474 -29.80 27.87 3.59
CA ARG A 474 -31.20 28.32 3.85
C ARG A 474 -32.20 27.93 2.75
N ASP A 475 -31.77 27.80 1.48
CA ASP A 475 -32.44 27.28 0.27
C ASP A 475 -31.74 27.86 -0.99
N PRO A 476 -31.53 27.14 -2.12
CA PRO A 476 -31.54 25.69 -2.33
C PRO A 476 -30.16 25.05 -2.09
N ALA A 477 -30.21 23.79 -1.66
CA ALA A 477 -29.09 22.94 -1.30
C ALA A 477 -27.94 22.93 -2.31
N ALA A 478 -26.70 22.81 -1.80
CA ALA A 478 -25.56 22.57 -2.64
C ALA A 478 -25.80 21.33 -3.50
N THR A 479 -25.62 21.48 -4.81
CA THR A 479 -25.95 20.43 -5.78
C THR A 479 -24.73 20.12 -6.61
N ILE A 480 -24.39 18.84 -6.69
CA ILE A 480 -23.46 18.31 -7.69
C ILE A 480 -24.31 17.63 -8.73
N ASN A 481 -24.24 18.07 -9.99
CA ASN A 481 -24.93 17.42 -11.10
C ASN A 481 -23.90 16.84 -12.08
N THR A 482 -23.94 15.52 -12.19
CA THR A 482 -23.05 14.72 -13.04
C THR A 482 -23.90 13.89 -14.00
N TYR A 483 -23.63 13.96 -15.30
CA TYR A 483 -24.33 13.16 -16.33
C TYR A 483 -23.36 12.16 -16.92
N ALA A 484 -23.44 10.88 -16.55
CA ALA A 484 -22.53 9.89 -17.14
C ALA A 484 -22.54 9.97 -18.67
N ASP A 485 -21.33 9.95 -19.24
CA ASP A 485 -21.08 10.04 -20.68
C ASP A 485 -21.91 8.99 -21.43
N THR A 486 -22.51 9.39 -22.56
CA THR A 486 -23.42 8.61 -23.43
C THR A 486 -22.92 7.22 -23.83
N VAL A 487 -21.62 6.94 -23.65
CA VAL A 487 -21.01 5.63 -23.92
C VAL A 487 -21.38 4.58 -22.85
N VAL A 488 -21.63 4.97 -21.59
CA VAL A 488 -22.30 4.08 -20.60
C VAL A 488 -23.78 4.43 -20.63
N SER A 489 -24.46 3.97 -21.68
CA SER A 489 -25.83 4.34 -22.07
C SER A 489 -26.93 4.08 -21.02
N SER A 490 -26.59 3.53 -19.86
CA SER A 490 -27.49 3.23 -18.75
C SER A 490 -27.52 4.28 -17.63
N LEU A 491 -26.49 5.12 -17.48
CA LEU A 491 -26.37 6.05 -16.34
C LEU A 491 -26.87 7.46 -16.71
N SER A 492 -28.09 7.82 -16.32
CA SER A 492 -28.70 9.12 -16.72
C SER A 492 -28.51 10.28 -15.72
N SER A 493 -28.00 10.06 -14.51
CA SER A 493 -27.60 11.13 -13.57
C SER A 493 -26.84 10.57 -12.35
N PHE A 494 -25.84 11.32 -11.85
CA PHE A 494 -25.27 11.24 -10.51
C PHE A 494 -25.49 12.61 -9.87
N ALA A 495 -26.24 12.68 -8.77
CA ALA A 495 -26.48 13.95 -8.11
C ALA A 495 -26.59 13.81 -6.59
N VAL A 496 -25.87 14.66 -5.87
CA VAL A 496 -26.00 14.81 -4.41
C VAL A 496 -26.52 16.20 -4.16
N ASN A 497 -27.55 16.30 -3.32
CA ASN A 497 -28.19 17.55 -2.95
C ASN A 497 -28.31 17.59 -1.42
N ALA A 498 -27.48 18.43 -0.82
CA ALA A 498 -27.40 18.68 0.62
C ALA A 498 -26.71 20.05 0.82
N ASP A 499 -26.66 20.61 2.03
CA ASP A 499 -25.95 21.88 2.24
C ASP A 499 -24.43 21.71 2.11
N VAL A 500 -23.94 20.53 2.48
CA VAL A 500 -22.57 20.10 2.26
C VAL A 500 -22.56 18.84 1.41
N THR A 501 -21.99 18.93 0.21
CA THR A 501 -21.95 17.82 -0.75
C THR A 501 -20.54 17.45 -1.18
N LEU A 502 -20.25 16.15 -1.16
CA LEU A 502 -19.05 15.58 -1.76
C LEU A 502 -19.46 14.52 -2.77
N GLY A 503 -19.08 14.73 -4.03
CA GLY A 503 -19.31 13.81 -5.13
C GLY A 503 -18.00 13.36 -5.74
N ASN A 504 -17.68 12.07 -5.67
CA ASN A 504 -16.51 11.48 -6.31
C ASN A 504 -16.94 10.49 -7.39
N LEU A 505 -16.52 10.71 -8.63
CA LEU A 505 -16.74 9.82 -9.77
C LEU A 505 -15.39 9.46 -10.40
N GLN A 506 -15.01 8.19 -10.30
CA GLN A 506 -13.83 7.63 -10.97
C GLN A 506 -14.28 6.59 -11.99
N ILE A 507 -13.73 6.67 -13.19
CA ILE A 507 -14.09 5.80 -14.30
C ILE A 507 -12.81 5.27 -14.97
N SER A 508 -12.72 3.96 -15.12
CA SER A 508 -11.78 3.31 -16.03
C SER A 508 -12.54 2.66 -17.18
N LYS A 509 -12.15 2.95 -18.43
CA LYS A 509 -12.85 2.48 -19.64
C LYS A 509 -11.88 1.91 -20.68
N GLY A 510 -12.45 1.17 -21.62
CA GLY A 510 -11.74 0.66 -22.77
C GLY A 510 -10.76 -0.44 -22.37
N ARG A 511 -9.72 -0.66 -23.18
CA ARG A 511 -8.63 -1.60 -22.84
C ARG A 511 -7.60 -0.98 -21.88
N ALA A 512 -8.06 -0.09 -20.98
CA ALA A 512 -7.25 0.33 -19.86
C ALA A 512 -6.76 -0.94 -19.14
N HIS A 513 -5.49 -0.95 -18.77
CA HIS A 513 -4.89 -2.09 -18.10
C HIS A 513 -3.92 -1.55 -17.08
N VAL A 514 -4.17 -1.86 -15.81
CA VAL A 514 -3.32 -1.46 -14.69
C VAL A 514 -2.44 -2.65 -14.35
N GLN A 515 -1.16 -2.53 -14.65
CA GLN A 515 -0.17 -3.60 -14.48
C GLN A 515 0.94 -3.12 -13.55
N SER A 516 1.21 -3.88 -12.50
CA SER A 516 2.39 -3.74 -11.68
C SER A 516 3.21 -5.02 -11.74
N GLU A 517 4.52 -4.89 -11.89
CA GLU A 517 5.46 -6.01 -11.94
C GLU A 517 6.70 -5.65 -11.12
N ALA A 518 7.01 -6.46 -10.12
CA ALA A 518 8.26 -6.36 -9.38
C ALA A 518 8.98 -7.70 -9.42
N ALA A 519 10.21 -7.70 -9.94
CA ALA A 519 10.97 -8.92 -10.15
C ALA A 519 12.42 -8.76 -9.70
N LEU A 520 12.83 -9.59 -8.73
CA LEU A 520 14.22 -9.80 -8.36
C LEU A 520 14.63 -11.22 -8.74
N ARG A 521 15.65 -11.32 -9.58
CA ARG A 521 16.35 -12.57 -9.86
C ARG A 521 17.78 -12.44 -9.37
N ALA A 522 18.14 -13.22 -8.36
CA ALA A 522 19.44 -13.15 -7.70
C ALA A 522 20.10 -14.53 -7.69
N ARG A 523 21.36 -14.58 -8.11
CA ARG A 523 22.13 -15.80 -8.31
C ARG A 523 23.52 -15.68 -7.72
N ILE A 524 23.93 -16.70 -6.97
CA ILE A 524 25.31 -16.95 -6.59
C ILE A 524 25.74 -18.22 -7.33
N GLU A 525 26.71 -18.10 -8.21
CA GLU A 525 27.27 -19.24 -8.95
C GLU A 525 28.73 -19.46 -8.54
N VAL A 526 29.03 -20.71 -8.21
CA VAL A 526 30.37 -21.20 -7.91
C VAL A 526 30.71 -22.22 -8.99
N GLY A 527 31.92 -22.13 -9.55
CA GLY A 527 32.40 -23.06 -10.55
C GLY A 527 32.88 -24.36 -9.93
N THR A 528 33.97 -24.92 -10.45
CA THR A 528 34.28 -26.36 -10.27
C THR A 528 35.13 -26.71 -9.05
N GLY A 529 35.52 -25.78 -8.19
CA GLY A 529 36.23 -26.14 -6.96
C GLY A 529 35.44 -25.80 -5.70
N PRO A 530 36.07 -25.89 -4.53
CA PRO A 530 35.34 -26.17 -3.30
C PRO A 530 34.78 -24.90 -2.67
N ILE A 531 33.75 -25.09 -1.85
CA ILE A 531 33.23 -24.06 -0.94
C ILE A 531 33.66 -24.47 0.47
N LEU A 532 34.70 -23.82 1.01
CA LEU A 532 35.34 -24.18 2.27
C LEU A 532 35.21 -23.05 3.29
N ASP A 533 34.76 -23.35 4.51
CA ASP A 533 34.67 -22.40 5.62
C ASP A 533 33.95 -21.08 5.26
N SER A 534 32.99 -21.13 4.33
CA SER A 534 32.43 -19.95 3.67
C SER A 534 30.93 -19.78 3.91
N SER A 535 30.41 -18.58 3.68
CA SER A 535 28.98 -18.29 3.82
C SER A 535 28.41 -17.64 2.57
N LEU A 536 27.39 -18.28 1.99
CA LEU A 536 26.60 -17.79 0.87
C LEU A 536 25.20 -17.41 1.40
N SER A 537 24.70 -16.22 1.06
CA SER A 537 23.39 -15.75 1.53
C SER A 537 22.60 -15.04 0.43
N LEU A 538 21.34 -15.42 0.30
CA LEU A 538 20.30 -14.79 -0.51
C LEU A 538 19.10 -14.51 0.41
N SER A 539 19.28 -13.62 1.39
CA SER A 539 18.39 -13.51 2.55
C SER A 539 17.80 -12.11 2.72
N ARG A 540 16.61 -12.02 3.30
CA ARG A 540 15.93 -10.76 3.62
C ARG A 540 15.66 -9.87 2.40
N ASN A 541 15.54 -10.47 1.23
CA ASN A 541 15.13 -9.76 0.03
C ASN A 541 13.61 -9.58 0.02
N PHE A 542 13.14 -8.44 -0.48
CA PHE A 542 11.73 -8.03 -0.44
C PHE A 542 11.28 -7.58 -1.83
N VAL A 543 10.20 -8.16 -2.32
CA VAL A 543 9.57 -7.78 -3.59
C VAL A 543 8.10 -7.47 -3.34
N GLN A 544 7.64 -6.32 -3.82
CA GLN A 544 6.23 -5.91 -3.73
C GLN A 544 5.70 -5.36 -5.04
N SER A 545 4.55 -5.85 -5.45
CA SER A 545 3.78 -5.33 -6.56
C SER A 545 2.36 -4.96 -6.12
N VAL A 546 1.95 -3.71 -6.38
CA VAL A 546 0.60 -3.21 -6.12
C VAL A 546 -0.01 -2.62 -7.38
N ALA A 547 -1.21 -3.06 -7.75
CA ALA A 547 -1.99 -2.52 -8.87
C ALA A 547 -3.41 -2.16 -8.39
N THR A 548 -3.82 -0.91 -8.59
CA THR A 548 -5.17 -0.44 -8.20
C THR A 548 -5.82 0.32 -9.34
N ASP A 549 -7.05 -0.04 -9.70
CA ASP A 549 -7.78 0.67 -10.76
C ASP A 549 -8.28 2.03 -10.23
N ASN A 550 -9.27 2.01 -9.32
CA ASN A 550 -9.84 3.20 -8.73
C ASN A 550 -9.65 3.18 -7.20
N GLU A 551 -9.03 4.21 -6.64
CA GLU A 551 -8.83 4.40 -5.20
C GLU A 551 -9.40 5.76 -4.78
N ALA A 552 -10.28 5.77 -3.77
CA ALA A 552 -10.84 7.01 -3.23
C ALA A 552 -10.88 7.02 -1.70
N THR A 553 -10.43 8.13 -1.12
CA THR A 553 -10.68 8.46 0.29
C THR A 553 -11.50 9.74 0.34
N ASN A 554 -12.73 9.66 0.88
CA ASN A 554 -13.66 10.78 0.96
C ASN A 554 -14.04 11.03 2.43
N LEU A 555 -13.82 12.24 2.91
CA LEU A 555 -14.20 12.65 4.26
C LEU A 555 -15.00 13.95 4.20
N VAL A 556 -16.18 13.95 4.80
CA VAL A 556 -16.92 15.15 5.16
C VAL A 556 -17.03 15.23 6.68
N ALA A 557 -16.49 16.28 7.27
CA ALA A 557 -16.58 16.53 8.70
C ALA A 557 -17.23 17.89 8.97
N VAL A 558 -18.30 17.91 9.77
CA VAL A 558 -18.99 19.12 10.20
C VAL A 558 -19.08 19.14 11.72
N SER A 559 -18.55 20.18 12.35
CA SER A 559 -18.53 20.29 13.81
C SER A 559 -19.08 21.64 14.26
N ALA A 560 -20.02 21.62 15.19
CA ALA A 560 -20.50 22.80 15.89
C ALA A 560 -20.22 22.65 17.38
N LYS A 561 -19.88 23.73 18.08
CA LYS A 561 -19.78 23.66 19.56
C LYS A 561 -21.17 23.53 20.19
N ASN A 562 -22.10 24.38 19.77
CA ASN A 562 -23.42 24.53 20.37
C ASN A 562 -24.50 23.87 19.51
N ALA A 563 -24.85 24.43 18.36
CA ALA A 563 -25.87 23.85 17.49
C ALA A 563 -25.40 23.74 16.03
N LEU A 564 -25.78 22.63 15.41
CA LEU A 564 -25.69 22.37 13.98
C LEU A 564 -27.09 22.24 13.40
N VAL A 565 -27.39 22.98 12.34
CA VAL A 565 -28.61 22.83 11.54
C VAL A 565 -28.21 22.63 10.08
N GLY A 566 -28.60 21.53 9.45
CA GLY A 566 -28.26 21.30 8.04
C GLY A 566 -28.35 19.85 7.57
N THR A 567 -27.88 19.65 6.34
CA THR A 567 -27.81 18.36 5.66
C THR A 567 -26.41 18.12 5.08
N VAL A 568 -25.99 16.85 5.06
CA VAL A 568 -24.68 16.43 4.52
C VAL A 568 -24.85 15.21 3.62
N GLY A 569 -24.29 15.29 2.42
CA GLY A 569 -24.31 14.22 1.43
C GLY A 569 -22.91 13.86 0.94
N LEU A 570 -22.60 12.57 0.92
CA LEU A 570 -21.40 12.01 0.30
C LEU A 570 -21.83 10.94 -0.69
N SER A 571 -21.41 11.06 -1.95
CA SER A 571 -21.59 10.01 -2.96
C SER A 571 -20.27 9.67 -3.61
N ASN A 572 -19.92 8.39 -3.58
CA ASN A 572 -18.75 7.84 -4.24
C ASN A 572 -19.17 6.82 -5.29
N MET A 573 -18.73 7.00 -6.53
CA MET A 573 -18.98 6.11 -7.64
C MET A 573 -17.66 5.74 -8.32
N GLN A 574 -17.33 4.46 -8.33
CA GLN A 574 -16.17 3.91 -9.03
C GLN A 574 -16.65 2.89 -10.05
N LEU A 575 -16.38 3.16 -11.33
CA LEU A 575 -16.79 2.33 -12.45
C LEU A 575 -15.54 1.84 -13.17
N ALA A 576 -15.48 0.55 -13.45
CA ALA A 576 -14.48 0.00 -14.34
C ALA A 576 -15.13 -0.88 -15.40
N ASP A 577 -14.82 -0.60 -16.65
CA ASP A 577 -15.37 -1.27 -17.81
C ASP A 577 -14.23 -1.84 -18.66
N ALA A 578 -14.24 -3.16 -18.88
CA ALA A 578 -13.24 -3.91 -19.63
C ALA A 578 -11.76 -3.70 -19.21
N THR A 579 -11.53 -3.24 -17.97
CA THR A 579 -10.20 -2.88 -17.46
C THR A 579 -9.59 -4.02 -16.65
N ALA A 580 -8.47 -4.59 -17.07
CA ALA A 580 -7.79 -5.65 -16.32
C ALA A 580 -6.80 -5.07 -15.29
N VAL A 581 -6.71 -5.67 -14.11
CA VAL A 581 -5.79 -5.26 -13.02
C VAL A 581 -4.88 -6.42 -12.69
N GLN A 582 -3.57 -6.24 -12.82
CA GLN A 582 -2.58 -7.29 -12.57
C GLN A 582 -1.44 -6.78 -11.70
N ALA A 583 -1.15 -7.51 -10.62
CA ALA A 583 0.03 -7.33 -9.79
C ALA A 583 0.85 -8.62 -9.79
N ASP A 584 2.15 -8.55 -10.11
CA ASP A 584 3.05 -9.69 -10.14
C ASP A 584 4.34 -9.40 -9.35
N ALA A 585 4.57 -10.18 -8.30
CA ALA A 585 5.78 -10.11 -7.47
C ALA A 585 6.58 -11.41 -7.62
N GLN A 586 7.73 -11.35 -8.27
CA GLN A 586 8.61 -12.49 -8.50
C GLN A 586 9.92 -12.34 -7.75
N LEU A 587 10.23 -13.32 -6.91
CA LEU A 587 11.52 -13.46 -6.23
C LEU A 587 12.14 -14.81 -6.60
N ASP A 588 13.18 -14.80 -7.43
CA ASP A 588 13.91 -16.00 -7.85
C ASP A 588 15.34 -15.96 -7.31
N LEU A 589 15.66 -16.87 -6.39
CA LEU A 589 16.92 -16.93 -5.67
C LEU A 589 17.61 -18.25 -5.96
N MET A 590 18.84 -18.21 -6.44
CA MET A 590 19.60 -19.43 -6.72
C MET A 590 21.03 -19.36 -6.18
N ALA A 591 21.46 -20.41 -5.49
CA ALA A 591 22.86 -20.70 -5.24
C ALA A 591 23.21 -21.98 -6.02
N ARG A 592 24.16 -21.90 -6.94
CA ARG A 592 24.58 -23.02 -7.79
C ARG A 592 26.07 -23.28 -7.62
N GLN A 593 26.45 -24.55 -7.49
CA GLN A 593 27.84 -24.99 -7.64
C GLN A 593 27.93 -25.91 -8.86
N MET A 594 28.86 -25.64 -9.78
CA MET A 594 29.15 -26.53 -10.91
C MET A 594 29.75 -27.85 -10.43
N PRO A 595 29.62 -28.95 -11.20
CA PRO A 595 30.24 -30.23 -10.83
C PRO A 595 31.72 -30.03 -10.52
N GLY A 596 32.13 -30.33 -9.29
CA GLY A 596 33.38 -29.79 -8.76
C GLY A 596 33.84 -30.40 -7.43
N ASP A 597 34.67 -29.71 -6.66
CA ASP A 597 35.12 -30.18 -5.34
C ASP A 597 34.08 -29.94 -4.21
N ASP A 598 34.41 -30.34 -2.99
CA ASP A 598 33.50 -30.48 -1.84
C ASP A 598 32.90 -29.16 -1.29
N LEU A 599 31.73 -29.28 -0.65
CA LEU A 599 31.17 -28.28 0.27
C LEU A 599 31.55 -28.63 1.73
N SER A 600 32.44 -27.85 2.34
CA SER A 600 33.00 -28.10 3.69
C SER A 600 32.79 -26.95 4.65
N ASN A 601 32.33 -27.23 5.88
CA ASN A 601 32.19 -26.24 6.97
C ASN A 601 31.54 -24.92 6.53
N SER A 602 30.59 -24.99 5.60
CA SER A 602 30.05 -23.82 4.90
C SER A 602 28.55 -23.68 5.11
N ARG A 603 28.05 -22.46 4.94
CA ARG A 603 26.62 -22.14 5.09
C ARG A 603 26.06 -21.57 3.80
N ILE A 604 24.89 -22.05 3.42
CA ILE A 604 24.05 -21.47 2.36
C ILE A 604 22.69 -21.10 2.97
N ALA A 605 22.23 -19.86 2.80
CA ALA A 605 21.02 -19.36 3.44
C ALA A 605 20.10 -18.62 2.46
N PHE A 606 18.82 -18.97 2.50
CA PHE A 606 17.70 -18.31 1.83
C PHE A 606 16.67 -17.92 2.90
N ASP A 607 17.06 -17.03 3.81
CA ASP A 607 16.30 -16.78 5.04
C ASP A 607 15.57 -15.43 5.00
N GLY A 608 14.31 -15.39 5.44
CA GLY A 608 13.57 -14.14 5.66
C GLY A 608 13.17 -13.38 4.41
N ASN A 609 13.10 -14.03 3.25
CA ASN A 609 12.72 -13.40 2.00
C ASN A 609 11.21 -13.25 1.88
N VAL A 610 10.75 -12.18 1.23
CA VAL A 610 9.34 -11.80 1.16
C VAL A 610 8.92 -11.41 -0.26
N ALA A 611 7.83 -11.97 -0.75
CA ALA A 611 7.18 -11.56 -2.00
C ALA A 611 5.70 -11.23 -1.73
N LEU A 612 5.28 -9.98 -1.99
CA LEU A 612 3.91 -9.50 -1.78
C LEU A 612 3.30 -8.99 -3.08
N SER A 613 2.08 -9.43 -3.39
CA SER A 613 1.33 -8.94 -4.54
C SER A 613 -0.08 -8.54 -4.13
N ALA A 614 -0.54 -7.36 -4.55
CA ALA A 614 -1.87 -6.85 -4.27
C ALA A 614 -2.52 -6.23 -5.50
N ALA A 615 -3.68 -6.76 -5.90
CA ALA A 615 -4.48 -6.23 -7.01
C ALA A 615 -5.87 -5.81 -6.49
N SER A 616 -6.25 -4.56 -6.72
CA SER A 616 -7.56 -4.03 -6.34
C SER A 616 -8.25 -3.41 -7.53
N GLY A 617 -9.51 -3.78 -7.78
CA GLY A 617 -10.34 -3.08 -8.75
C GLY A 617 -10.72 -1.71 -8.20
N ASN A 618 -11.84 -1.63 -7.50
CA ASN A 618 -12.31 -0.40 -6.87
C ASN A 618 -12.09 -0.48 -5.35
N ASP A 619 -11.36 0.48 -4.76
CA ASP A 619 -11.18 0.63 -3.31
C ASP A 619 -11.67 2.02 -2.86
N ALA A 620 -12.57 2.05 -1.89
CA ALA A 620 -13.15 3.28 -1.37
C ALA A 620 -13.24 3.29 0.15
N GLU A 621 -12.79 4.38 0.75
CA GLU A 621 -13.03 4.72 2.14
C GLU A 621 -13.83 6.03 2.22
N ASN A 622 -15.05 5.96 2.76
CA ASN A 622 -15.98 7.09 2.83
C ASN A 622 -16.37 7.34 4.29
N GLN A 623 -16.28 8.59 4.72
CA GLN A 623 -16.59 8.98 6.09
C GLN A 623 -17.44 10.26 6.11
N ILE A 624 -18.54 10.24 6.87
CA ILE A 624 -19.28 11.41 7.30
C ILE A 624 -19.17 11.49 8.82
N LEU A 625 -18.59 12.56 9.35
CA LEU A 625 -18.42 12.80 10.78
C LEU A 625 -19.12 14.10 11.15
N VAL A 626 -20.11 14.02 12.03
CA VAL A 626 -20.91 15.18 12.43
C VAL A 626 -20.95 15.27 13.95
N SER A 627 -20.61 16.44 14.51
CA SER A 627 -20.62 16.65 15.95
C SER A 627 -21.17 18.01 16.39
N GLY A 628 -21.79 18.05 17.56
CA GLY A 628 -22.08 19.29 18.30
C GLY A 628 -23.12 19.12 19.41
N SER A 629 -23.24 20.07 20.35
CA SER A 629 -24.15 19.87 21.50
C SER A 629 -25.60 19.59 21.06
N LYS A 630 -26.05 20.20 19.96
CA LYS A 630 -27.34 19.93 19.31
C LYS A 630 -27.15 19.77 17.81
N ILE A 631 -27.77 18.76 17.21
CA ILE A 631 -27.90 18.59 15.77
C ILE A 631 -29.39 18.58 15.44
N ASP A 632 -29.84 19.56 14.64
CA ASP A 632 -31.17 19.61 14.06
C ASP A 632 -31.08 19.22 12.57
N GLY A 633 -31.78 18.15 12.19
CA GLY A 633 -32.01 17.87 10.77
C GLY A 633 -32.96 18.91 10.18
N GLN A 634 -32.70 19.35 8.96
CA GLN A 634 -33.67 20.18 8.23
C GLN A 634 -34.76 19.30 7.61
N SER A 635 -36.05 19.64 7.83
CA SER A 635 -37.20 18.98 7.18
C SER A 635 -37.34 19.24 5.68
N ILE A 636 -36.29 19.75 5.02
CA ILE A 636 -36.25 19.87 3.57
C ILE A 636 -36.12 18.45 3.04
N LYS A 637 -37.13 17.97 2.28
CA LYS A 637 -37.07 16.70 1.56
C LYS A 637 -35.75 16.65 0.79
N PRO A 638 -34.79 15.79 1.16
CA PRO A 638 -33.58 15.63 0.39
C PRO A 638 -34.00 15.29 -1.03
N THR A 639 -33.48 16.02 -2.01
CA THR A 639 -33.69 15.62 -3.40
C THR A 639 -33.11 14.22 -3.51
N PRO A 640 -33.90 13.21 -3.88
CA PRO A 640 -33.42 11.84 -3.80
C PRO A 640 -32.17 11.68 -4.65
N LEU A 641 -31.18 10.97 -4.13
CA LEU A 641 -30.07 10.48 -4.93
C LEU A 641 -30.66 9.58 -6.02
N VAL A 642 -30.87 10.13 -7.22
CA VAL A 642 -31.33 9.36 -8.38
C VAL A 642 -30.09 8.76 -9.01
N LEU A 643 -29.80 7.53 -8.64
CA LEU A 643 -28.75 6.76 -9.23
C LEU A 643 -29.37 5.76 -10.20
N ASN A 644 -29.40 6.11 -11.47
CA ASN A 644 -29.93 5.25 -12.53
C ASN A 644 -28.90 4.20 -12.95
N ALA A 645 -28.40 3.41 -12.00
CA ALA A 645 -27.85 2.09 -12.32
C ALA A 645 -29.01 1.09 -12.34
N PRO A 646 -29.00 0.02 -13.16
CA PRO A 646 -30.12 -0.94 -13.30
C PRO A 646 -30.59 -1.66 -12.01
N ALA A 647 -30.09 -1.29 -10.82
CA ALA A 647 -30.40 -1.93 -9.55
C ALA A 647 -30.32 -1.02 -8.29
N GLN A 648 -29.96 0.27 -8.38
CA GLN A 648 -29.81 1.09 -7.17
C GLN A 648 -31.09 1.87 -6.82
N LYS A 649 -31.34 1.93 -5.51
CA LYS A 649 -32.54 2.51 -4.88
C LYS A 649 -32.20 3.89 -4.31
N MET A 650 -33.18 4.78 -4.31
CA MET A 650 -33.01 6.17 -3.86
C MET A 650 -32.84 6.22 -2.34
N ALA A 651 -31.78 6.88 -1.85
CA ALA A 651 -31.59 7.19 -0.44
C ALA A 651 -31.99 8.65 -0.14
N THR A 652 -32.69 8.85 0.99
CA THR A 652 -33.21 10.15 1.41
C THR A 652 -33.11 10.23 2.93
N ALA A 653 -32.27 11.13 3.44
CA ALA A 653 -32.10 11.46 4.87
C ALA A 653 -31.36 12.80 5.00
N ASN A 654 -31.24 13.36 6.21
CA ASN A 654 -30.45 14.58 6.44
C ASN A 654 -28.94 14.31 6.25
N PHE A 655 -28.50 13.10 6.62
CA PHE A 655 -27.12 12.65 6.46
C PHE A 655 -27.08 11.41 5.56
N VAL A 656 -26.56 11.51 4.35
CA VAL A 656 -26.55 10.41 3.37
C VAL A 656 -25.13 10.11 2.92
N LEU A 657 -24.73 8.84 3.06
CA LEU A 657 -23.51 8.29 2.47
C LEU A 657 -23.91 7.22 1.45
N SER A 658 -23.59 7.46 0.18
CA SER A 658 -23.77 6.49 -0.90
C SER A 658 -22.44 6.06 -1.50
N ASN A 659 -22.29 4.76 -1.72
CA ASN A 659 -21.13 4.18 -2.38
C ASN A 659 -21.57 3.16 -3.42
N LEU A 660 -21.28 3.43 -4.69
CA LEU A 660 -21.43 2.47 -5.79
C LEU A 660 -20.05 2.09 -6.32
N GLN A 661 -19.77 0.79 -6.36
CA GLN A 661 -18.63 0.24 -7.08
C GLN A 661 -19.12 -0.78 -8.09
N GLN A 662 -18.77 -0.60 -9.37
CA GLN A 662 -19.17 -1.51 -10.44
C GLN A 662 -17.96 -1.89 -11.30
N ARG A 663 -17.89 -3.19 -11.63
CA ARG A 663 -16.94 -3.73 -12.61
C ARG A 663 -17.67 -4.63 -13.62
N SER A 664 -17.63 -4.26 -14.89
CA SER A 664 -18.25 -4.98 -16.03
C SER A 664 -17.22 -5.59 -16.98
N ASP A 665 -17.71 -6.44 -17.90
CA ASP A 665 -16.96 -7.02 -19.05
C ASP A 665 -15.87 -8.06 -18.69
N ASP A 666 -16.03 -8.79 -17.58
CA ASP A 666 -15.24 -9.97 -17.17
C ASP A 666 -13.71 -9.78 -17.04
N ALA A 667 -13.20 -8.56 -17.24
CA ALA A 667 -11.76 -8.28 -17.22
C ALA A 667 -11.15 -8.67 -15.86
N PRO A 668 -10.06 -9.47 -15.84
CA PRO A 668 -9.60 -10.13 -14.64
C PRO A 668 -8.89 -9.19 -13.66
N ILE A 669 -8.89 -9.59 -12.40
CA ILE A 669 -8.13 -8.99 -11.30
C ILE A 669 -7.22 -10.06 -10.73
N GLU A 670 -5.93 -9.94 -10.97
CA GLU A 670 -4.94 -10.97 -10.67
C GLU A 670 -3.84 -10.45 -9.76
N ALA A 671 -3.64 -11.10 -8.63
CA ALA A 671 -2.45 -10.94 -7.80
C ALA A 671 -1.64 -12.24 -7.84
N ARG A 672 -0.38 -12.16 -8.27
CA ARG A 672 0.55 -13.30 -8.30
C ARG A 672 1.79 -12.96 -7.48
N ALA A 673 2.15 -13.84 -6.55
CA ALA A 673 3.41 -13.74 -5.81
C ALA A 673 4.15 -15.08 -5.87
N THR A 674 5.39 -15.06 -6.31
CA THR A 674 6.22 -16.25 -6.46
C THR A 674 7.54 -16.06 -5.72
N LEU A 675 7.92 -17.05 -4.92
CA LEU A 675 9.24 -17.15 -4.34
C LEU A 675 9.83 -18.51 -4.72
N SER A 676 10.91 -18.47 -5.49
CA SER A 676 11.74 -19.62 -5.82
C SER A 676 13.06 -19.50 -5.07
N ALA A 677 13.42 -20.53 -4.32
CA ALA A 677 14.71 -20.67 -3.66
C ALA A 677 15.35 -22.00 -4.07
N ALA A 678 16.43 -21.92 -4.85
CA ALA A 678 17.10 -23.09 -5.41
C ALA A 678 18.56 -23.18 -4.93
N ALA A 679 18.90 -24.27 -4.26
CA ALA A 679 20.29 -24.64 -3.94
C ALA A 679 20.71 -25.80 -4.85
N LEU A 680 21.29 -25.50 -6.01
CA LEU A 680 21.74 -26.48 -7.00
C LEU A 680 23.20 -26.82 -6.77
N LEU A 681 23.45 -27.70 -5.82
CA LEU A 681 24.79 -28.17 -5.49
C LEU A 681 25.09 -29.41 -6.33
N ALA A 682 26.06 -29.33 -7.24
CA ALA A 682 26.60 -30.50 -7.94
C ALA A 682 27.91 -30.97 -7.30
N ALA A 683 28.03 -30.87 -5.97
CA ALA A 683 29.20 -31.34 -5.24
C ALA A 683 29.18 -32.88 -5.14
N PRO A 684 30.28 -33.58 -5.49
CA PRO A 684 30.44 -35.02 -5.34
C PRO A 684 30.54 -35.44 -3.87
N SER A 685 30.85 -34.50 -2.95
CA SER A 685 30.66 -34.71 -1.52
C SER A 685 30.34 -33.41 -0.77
N ILE A 686 29.41 -33.50 0.18
CA ILE A 686 29.30 -32.53 1.27
C ILE A 686 30.02 -33.13 2.47
N ASN A 687 31.12 -32.53 2.92
CA ASN A 687 31.88 -33.00 4.07
C ASN A 687 31.78 -32.01 5.25
N ASP A 688 32.02 -32.49 6.46
CA ASP A 688 32.03 -31.70 7.70
C ASP A 688 30.74 -30.87 7.97
N SER A 689 30.78 -29.92 8.92
CA SER A 689 29.61 -29.30 9.59
C SER A 689 28.88 -28.25 8.73
N SER A 690 28.57 -28.56 7.47
CA SER A 690 27.90 -27.66 6.52
C SER A 690 26.40 -27.51 6.80
N SER A 691 25.83 -26.36 6.44
CA SER A 691 24.40 -26.09 6.64
C SER A 691 23.74 -25.38 5.46
N LEU A 692 22.48 -25.75 5.23
CA LEU A 692 21.60 -25.16 4.24
C LEU A 692 20.29 -24.75 4.92
N SER A 693 19.88 -23.49 4.78
CA SER A 693 18.63 -23.01 5.36
C SER A 693 17.74 -22.31 4.34
N VAL A 694 16.45 -22.65 4.39
CA VAL A 694 15.34 -21.95 3.74
C VAL A 694 14.32 -21.64 4.84
N TYR A 695 14.52 -20.50 5.51
CA TYR A 695 13.87 -20.22 6.78
C TYR A 695 13.05 -18.93 6.76
N ALA A 696 11.86 -18.93 7.37
CA ALA A 696 11.06 -17.73 7.61
C ALA A 696 10.74 -16.90 6.35
N ASN A 697 10.58 -17.54 5.20
CA ASN A 697 10.19 -16.86 3.96
C ASN A 697 8.67 -16.67 3.91
N ALA A 698 8.20 -15.56 3.34
CA ALA A 698 6.77 -15.25 3.23
C ALA A 698 6.37 -14.89 1.79
N VAL A 699 5.28 -15.45 1.31
CA VAL A 699 4.70 -15.17 -0.01
C VAL A 699 3.23 -14.85 0.18
N GLU A 700 2.78 -13.68 -0.27
CA GLU A 700 1.39 -13.27 -0.13
C GLU A 700 0.85 -12.67 -1.43
N ALA A 701 -0.32 -13.12 -1.85
CA ALA A 701 -1.07 -12.53 -2.95
C ALA A 701 -2.49 -12.20 -2.46
N SER A 702 -2.93 -10.96 -2.66
CA SER A 702 -4.28 -10.51 -2.33
C SER A 702 -4.93 -9.85 -3.53
N SER A 703 -6.08 -10.36 -3.99
CA SER A 703 -6.89 -9.71 -5.02
C SER A 703 -8.31 -9.42 -4.53
N VAL A 704 -8.81 -8.22 -4.81
CA VAL A 704 -10.18 -7.80 -4.47
C VAL A 704 -10.82 -7.04 -5.63
N SER A 705 -12.07 -7.38 -5.97
CA SER A 705 -12.78 -6.65 -7.02
C SER A 705 -13.29 -5.29 -6.58
N ASN A 706 -14.10 -5.28 -5.53
CA ASN A 706 -14.62 -4.06 -4.94
C ASN A 706 -14.43 -4.11 -3.43
N ARG A 707 -13.80 -3.08 -2.86
CA ARG A 707 -13.66 -2.86 -1.41
C ARG A 707 -14.26 -1.53 -1.01
N ALA A 708 -15.17 -1.52 -0.05
CA ALA A 708 -15.79 -0.31 0.46
C ALA A 708 -15.80 -0.28 1.99
N ARG A 709 -15.34 0.81 2.58
CA ARG A 709 -15.47 1.10 4.01
C ARG A 709 -16.23 2.40 4.17
N ASN A 710 -17.46 2.32 4.69
CA ASN A 710 -18.35 3.45 4.86
C ASN A 710 -18.61 3.66 6.35
N THR A 711 -18.30 4.86 6.85
CA THR A 711 -18.59 5.24 8.23
C THR A 711 -19.43 6.51 8.26
N LEU A 712 -20.55 6.48 8.96
CA LEU A 712 -21.36 7.66 9.26
C LEU A 712 -21.48 7.77 10.78
N ARG A 713 -20.96 8.85 11.35
CA ARG A 713 -21.00 9.12 12.79
C ARG A 713 -21.71 10.45 13.07
N LEU A 714 -22.70 10.40 13.96
CA LEU A 714 -23.35 11.57 14.56
C LEU A 714 -23.09 11.56 16.07
N ASP A 715 -22.58 12.66 16.61
CA ASP A 715 -22.22 12.80 18.03
C ASP A 715 -22.74 14.11 18.61
N ALA A 716 -23.79 14.05 19.43
CA ALA A 716 -24.41 15.24 20.00
C ALA A 716 -24.93 15.01 21.41
N ASP A 717 -25.34 16.07 22.13
CA ASP A 717 -26.19 15.88 23.31
C ASP A 717 -27.66 15.69 22.88
N ILE A 718 -28.07 16.35 21.80
CA ILE A 718 -29.43 16.28 21.26
C ILE A 718 -29.37 16.03 19.75
N LEU A 719 -29.96 14.93 19.28
CA LEU A 719 -30.31 14.70 17.87
C LEU A 719 -31.81 14.97 17.70
N ASN A 720 -32.17 16.03 17.00
CA ASN A 720 -33.56 16.44 16.79
C ASN A 720 -33.89 16.48 15.30
N ALA A 721 -35.07 15.99 14.92
CA ALA A 721 -35.51 15.79 13.54
C ALA A 721 -34.42 15.18 12.63
N THR A 722 -33.60 14.27 13.16
CA THR A 722 -32.40 13.77 12.47
C THR A 722 -32.63 12.38 11.88
N SER A 723 -32.15 12.20 10.64
CA SER A 723 -32.08 10.93 9.94
C SER A 723 -30.73 10.70 9.27
N ALA A 724 -30.27 9.45 9.22
CA ALA A 724 -29.02 9.08 8.56
C ALA A 724 -29.10 7.76 7.81
N VAL A 725 -28.51 7.72 6.61
CA VAL A 725 -28.53 6.55 5.73
C VAL A 725 -27.14 6.26 5.15
N ILE A 726 -26.74 4.98 5.21
CA ILE A 726 -25.65 4.44 4.40
C ILE A 726 -26.25 3.54 3.31
N SER A 727 -25.92 3.77 2.04
CA SER A 727 -26.24 2.87 0.93
C SER A 727 -24.96 2.45 0.21
N SER A 728 -24.63 1.17 0.28
CA SER A 728 -23.46 0.59 -0.38
C SER A 728 -23.90 -0.46 -1.39
N THR A 729 -23.51 -0.30 -2.65
CA THR A 729 -23.69 -1.35 -3.67
C THR A 729 -22.38 -1.66 -4.35
N GLN A 730 -22.08 -2.96 -4.45
CA GLN A 730 -20.91 -3.46 -5.15
C GLN A 730 -21.37 -4.52 -6.15
N THR A 731 -21.05 -4.32 -7.43
CA THR A 731 -21.32 -5.30 -8.48
C THR A 731 -20.03 -5.64 -9.21
N SER A 732 -19.78 -6.92 -9.43
CA SER A 732 -18.63 -7.37 -10.21
C SER A 732 -18.95 -8.59 -11.06
N ASP A 733 -18.60 -8.51 -12.34
CA ASP A 733 -18.55 -9.64 -13.27
C ASP A 733 -17.10 -10.10 -13.53
N ALA A 734 -16.11 -9.33 -13.05
CA ALA A 734 -14.69 -9.63 -13.16
C ALA A 734 -14.30 -10.93 -12.43
N SER A 735 -13.46 -11.76 -13.07
CA SER A 735 -12.78 -12.84 -12.37
C SER A 735 -11.72 -12.27 -11.42
N VAL A 736 -11.60 -12.87 -10.23
CA VAL A 736 -10.65 -12.46 -9.18
C VAL A 736 -9.76 -13.65 -8.84
N GLU A 737 -8.46 -13.54 -9.10
CA GLU A 737 -7.49 -14.60 -8.83
C GLU A 737 -6.37 -14.10 -7.92
N ALA A 738 -6.06 -14.86 -6.88
CA ALA A 738 -4.85 -14.70 -6.06
C ALA A 738 -4.05 -15.99 -6.11
N VAL A 739 -2.80 -15.92 -6.56
CA VAL A 739 -1.92 -17.08 -6.70
C VAL A 739 -0.62 -16.83 -5.94
N VAL A 740 -0.27 -17.77 -5.06
CA VAL A 740 1.06 -17.86 -4.47
C VAL A 740 1.74 -19.15 -4.86
N SER A 741 3.01 -19.06 -5.23
CA SER A 741 3.90 -20.21 -5.40
C SER A 741 5.14 -20.04 -4.52
N LEU A 742 5.41 -21.05 -3.70
CA LEU A 742 6.61 -21.16 -2.89
C LEU A 742 7.39 -22.40 -3.34
N ASP A 743 8.38 -22.19 -4.18
CA ASP A 743 9.18 -23.24 -4.79
C ASP A 743 10.55 -23.30 -4.11
N GLN A 744 10.89 -24.48 -3.60
CA GLN A 744 12.11 -24.73 -2.82
C GLN A 744 12.77 -25.96 -3.42
N LEU A 745 13.83 -25.72 -4.18
CA LEU A 745 14.58 -26.77 -4.85
C LEU A 745 15.91 -26.99 -4.15
N LEU A 746 16.11 -28.17 -3.60
CA LEU A 746 17.41 -28.63 -3.15
C LEU A 746 17.91 -29.63 -4.20
N GLY A 747 19.01 -29.31 -4.87
CA GLY A 747 19.62 -30.15 -5.91
C GLY A 747 20.08 -31.51 -5.39
N ASN A 748 20.67 -32.34 -6.27
CA ASN A 748 21.17 -33.66 -5.89
C ASN A 748 22.28 -33.51 -4.84
N ILE A 749 21.98 -33.91 -3.61
CA ILE A 749 22.96 -33.89 -2.53
C ILE A 749 23.55 -35.31 -2.41
N ASP A 750 24.76 -35.50 -2.96
CA ASP A 750 25.55 -36.70 -2.70
C ASP A 750 26.23 -36.56 -1.32
N LEU A 751 25.91 -37.48 -0.42
CA LEU A 751 26.40 -37.46 0.96
C LEU A 751 27.50 -38.51 1.12
N ASP A 752 28.71 -38.05 1.41
CA ASP A 752 29.85 -38.92 1.72
C ASP A 752 29.87 -39.38 3.20
N VAL A 753 30.64 -40.44 3.46
CA VAL A 753 30.62 -41.34 4.64
C VAL A 753 30.87 -40.66 6.01
N ALA A 754 31.24 -39.37 6.04
CA ALA A 754 31.56 -38.63 7.26
C ALA A 754 30.79 -37.29 7.44
N ALA A 755 29.81 -36.99 6.59
CA ALA A 755 29.14 -35.69 6.56
C ALA A 755 28.27 -35.38 7.81
N GLN A 756 28.36 -34.16 8.34
CA GLN A 756 27.40 -33.58 9.31
C GLN A 756 26.59 -32.46 8.65
N LEU A 757 25.71 -32.82 7.73
CA LEU A 757 24.88 -31.83 7.04
C LEU A 757 23.66 -31.45 7.89
N ARG A 758 23.41 -30.15 8.02
CA ARG A 758 22.15 -29.61 8.57
C ARG A 758 21.34 -28.88 7.51
N VAL A 759 20.22 -29.47 7.10
CA VAL A 759 19.22 -28.82 6.22
C VAL A 759 18.03 -28.37 7.05
N ILE A 760 17.67 -27.10 6.95
CA ILE A 760 16.51 -26.52 7.65
C ILE A 760 15.58 -25.90 6.62
N ILE A 761 14.35 -26.39 6.56
CA ILE A 761 13.26 -25.74 5.84
C ILE A 761 12.18 -25.49 6.88
N ALA A 762 12.03 -24.25 7.33
CA ALA A 762 11.12 -23.98 8.42
C ALA A 762 10.51 -22.58 8.43
N ASP A 763 9.35 -22.47 9.06
CA ASP A 763 8.62 -21.21 9.28
C ASP A 763 8.30 -20.45 7.97
N ASN A 764 8.22 -21.16 6.83
CA ASN A 764 7.88 -20.56 5.54
C ASN A 764 6.35 -20.45 5.39
N LEU A 765 5.84 -19.36 4.83
CA LEU A 765 4.41 -19.06 4.78
C LEU A 765 4.00 -18.64 3.37
N ALA A 766 2.96 -19.25 2.82
CA ALA A 766 2.34 -18.82 1.57
C ALA A 766 0.84 -18.56 1.76
N ILE A 767 0.37 -17.36 1.44
CA ILE A 767 -1.02 -16.90 1.64
C ILE A 767 -1.58 -16.35 0.32
N ALA A 768 -2.61 -16.99 -0.23
CA ALA A 768 -3.43 -16.44 -1.30
C ALA A 768 -4.81 -16.02 -0.77
N GLN A 769 -5.22 -14.78 -1.01
CA GLN A 769 -6.52 -14.24 -0.64
C GLN A 769 -7.23 -13.62 -1.84
N ALA A 770 -8.40 -14.13 -2.23
CA ALA A 770 -9.19 -13.58 -3.33
C ALA A 770 -10.59 -13.22 -2.86
N ARG A 771 -11.05 -11.98 -3.13
CA ARG A 771 -12.41 -11.55 -2.77
C ARG A 771 -13.13 -10.90 -3.95
N GLY A 772 -14.36 -11.30 -4.23
CA GLY A 772 -15.21 -10.57 -5.17
C GLY A 772 -15.53 -9.19 -4.61
N ASN A 773 -16.49 -9.11 -3.69
CA ASN A 773 -16.86 -7.86 -3.02
C ASN A 773 -16.60 -7.92 -1.51
N ASP A 774 -16.06 -6.85 -0.93
CA ASP A 774 -15.83 -6.67 0.49
C ASP A 774 -16.35 -5.30 0.95
N SER A 775 -17.33 -5.27 1.86
CA SER A 775 -17.92 -4.02 2.34
C SER A 775 -18.09 -3.99 3.84
N VAL A 776 -17.71 -2.87 4.45
CA VAL A 776 -17.97 -2.56 5.85
C VAL A 776 -18.77 -1.26 5.92
N ASN A 777 -19.92 -1.29 6.59
CA ASN A 777 -20.78 -0.14 6.81
C ASN A 777 -21.00 0.03 8.31
N ILE A 778 -20.63 1.18 8.86
CA ILE A 778 -20.76 1.49 10.28
C ILE A 778 -21.54 2.80 10.41
N LEU A 779 -22.74 2.73 10.98
CA LEU A 779 -23.55 3.88 11.34
C LEU A 779 -23.59 4.00 12.87
N ASN A 780 -23.03 5.08 13.41
CA ASN A 780 -23.06 5.36 14.84
C ASN A 780 -23.80 6.68 15.10
N ALA A 781 -24.86 6.65 15.90
CA ALA A 781 -25.55 7.85 16.38
C ALA A 781 -25.54 7.86 17.91
N GLN A 782 -24.98 8.90 18.51
CA GLN A 782 -24.87 9.04 19.95
C GLN A 782 -25.50 10.37 20.37
N ALA A 783 -26.48 10.32 21.28
CA ALA A 783 -26.96 11.50 21.99
C ALA A 783 -27.66 11.25 23.31
N ALA A 784 -27.68 12.28 24.18
CA ALA A 784 -28.45 12.29 25.41
C ALA A 784 -29.97 12.41 25.16
N VAL A 785 -30.40 12.90 24.00
CA VAL A 785 -31.79 12.83 23.54
C VAL A 785 -31.81 12.58 22.04
N ILE A 786 -32.59 11.60 21.58
CA ILE A 786 -32.84 11.35 20.16
C ILE A 786 -34.34 11.53 19.91
N ALA A 787 -34.70 12.61 19.22
CA ALA A 787 -36.02 12.91 18.71
C ALA A 787 -35.93 12.89 17.17
N PRO A 788 -36.06 11.73 16.52
CA PRO A 788 -35.89 11.62 15.07
C PRO A 788 -37.00 12.36 14.31
N GLU A 789 -36.78 12.59 13.02
CA GLU A 789 -37.85 13.09 12.14
C GLU A 789 -38.96 12.02 12.04
N GLU A 790 -40.22 12.45 12.16
CA GLU A 790 -41.42 11.61 12.03
C GLU A 790 -41.41 10.95 10.64
N ASP A 791 -41.44 9.61 10.61
CA ASP A 791 -41.41 8.71 9.42
C ASP A 791 -40.93 9.36 8.12
N ILE A 792 -39.68 9.11 7.72
CA ILE A 792 -39.22 9.37 6.34
C ILE A 792 -40.25 8.70 5.43
N PRO A 793 -41.08 9.44 4.68
CA PRO A 793 -42.18 8.85 3.95
C PRO A 793 -41.61 7.80 3.02
N ALA A 794 -42.08 6.56 3.12
CA ALA A 794 -41.73 5.50 2.18
C ALA A 794 -42.04 6.02 0.77
N ASN A 795 -41.04 6.56 0.09
CA ASN A 795 -41.26 7.18 -1.19
C ASN A 795 -41.63 6.05 -2.14
N LYS A 796 -42.86 6.11 -2.65
CA LYS A 796 -43.62 4.98 -3.20
C LYS A 796 -43.07 4.42 -4.52
N THR A 797 -41.95 4.94 -5.01
CA THR A 797 -41.45 4.70 -6.36
C THR A 797 -40.41 3.60 -6.46
N VAL A 798 -39.48 3.41 -5.51
CA VAL A 798 -38.72 2.16 -5.31
C VAL A 798 -38.13 2.15 -3.88
N PRO A 799 -38.62 1.31 -2.95
CA PRO A 799 -38.16 1.37 -1.56
C PRO A 799 -36.74 0.84 -1.43
N LEU A 800 -35.84 1.58 -0.75
CA LEU A 800 -34.75 0.94 0.02
C LEU A 800 -35.36 -0.26 0.75
N ASN A 801 -34.68 -1.41 0.75
CA ASN A 801 -35.20 -2.54 1.54
C ASN A 801 -35.13 -2.26 3.06
N ALA A 802 -34.42 -1.20 3.46
CA ALA A 802 -34.36 -0.68 4.82
C ALA A 802 -35.12 0.65 4.93
N THR A 803 -36.11 0.74 5.82
CA THR A 803 -36.85 1.96 6.14
C THR A 803 -36.69 2.30 7.63
N GLY A 804 -36.36 3.54 7.96
CA GLY A 804 -36.24 4.04 9.33
C GLY A 804 -35.45 5.34 9.41
N SER A 805 -35.47 6.00 10.58
CA SER A 805 -34.71 7.23 10.84
C SER A 805 -33.20 7.00 10.70
N PHE A 806 -32.74 5.79 11.01
CA PHE A 806 -31.36 5.35 10.81
C PHE A 806 -31.36 4.07 9.98
N ALA A 807 -30.78 4.10 8.78
CA ALA A 807 -30.77 2.93 7.91
C ALA A 807 -29.41 2.63 7.27
N ALA A 808 -29.15 1.34 7.03
CA ALA A 808 -27.99 0.90 6.26
C ALA A 808 -28.42 -0.17 5.25
N GLU A 809 -28.13 0.06 3.97
CA GLU A 809 -28.32 -0.91 2.89
C GLU A 809 -26.95 -1.33 2.34
N ASN A 810 -26.77 -2.64 2.21
CA ASN A 810 -25.59 -3.21 1.57
C ASN A 810 -25.98 -4.27 0.56
N ILE A 811 -25.81 -3.98 -0.73
CA ILE A 811 -26.12 -4.87 -1.85
C ILE A 811 -24.81 -5.29 -2.52
N GLN A 812 -24.53 -6.59 -2.55
CA GLN A 812 -23.35 -7.12 -3.22
C GLN A 812 -23.77 -8.17 -4.25
N ARG A 813 -23.27 -8.02 -5.48
CA ARG A 813 -23.44 -9.00 -6.55
C ARG A 813 -22.09 -9.35 -7.15
N ASN A 814 -21.76 -10.63 -7.14
CA ASN A 814 -20.56 -11.17 -7.77
C ASN A 814 -20.95 -12.29 -8.74
N THR A 815 -20.71 -12.08 -10.04
CA THR A 815 -20.93 -13.12 -11.06
C THR A 815 -19.63 -13.70 -11.59
N GLY A 816 -18.52 -12.98 -11.45
CA GLY A 816 -17.19 -13.45 -11.81
C GLY A 816 -16.66 -14.53 -10.86
N GLY A 817 -15.80 -15.42 -11.38
CA GLY A 817 -15.17 -16.46 -10.57
C GLY A 817 -14.16 -15.88 -9.58
N VAL A 818 -14.16 -16.35 -8.34
CA VAL A 818 -13.18 -15.98 -7.30
C VAL A 818 -12.30 -17.19 -6.97
N ARG A 819 -10.99 -17.04 -7.11
CA ARG A 819 -10.04 -18.13 -6.93
C ARG A 819 -8.83 -17.71 -6.09
N ALA A 820 -8.58 -18.47 -5.03
CA ALA A 820 -7.32 -18.41 -4.29
C ALA A 820 -6.55 -19.71 -4.48
N GLN A 821 -5.28 -19.62 -4.87
CA GLN A 821 -4.39 -20.77 -5.00
C GLN A 821 -3.09 -20.55 -4.25
N ALA A 822 -2.81 -21.43 -3.29
CA ALA A 822 -1.51 -21.52 -2.65
C ALA A 822 -0.84 -22.85 -3.02
N SER A 823 0.34 -22.78 -3.62
CA SER A 823 1.20 -23.94 -3.83
C SER A 823 2.52 -23.78 -3.13
N ALA A 824 3.01 -24.88 -2.54
CA ALA A 824 4.42 -25.01 -2.23
C ALA A 824 4.96 -26.31 -2.79
N GLN A 825 6.06 -26.20 -3.52
CA GLN A 825 6.83 -27.34 -3.99
C GLN A 825 8.17 -27.34 -3.26
N THR A 826 8.37 -28.33 -2.39
CA THR A 826 9.71 -28.67 -1.92
C THR A 826 10.17 -29.88 -2.69
N ASP A 827 11.10 -29.69 -3.61
CA ASP A 827 11.77 -30.78 -4.29
C ASP A 827 13.13 -30.96 -3.64
N THR A 828 13.24 -32.00 -2.82
CA THR A 828 14.53 -32.52 -2.39
C THR A 828 14.90 -33.58 -3.40
N ALA A 829 15.79 -33.23 -4.33
CA ALA A 829 16.29 -34.22 -5.27
C ALA A 829 16.92 -35.39 -4.49
N ASP A 830 16.90 -36.59 -5.07
CA ASP A 830 17.25 -37.85 -4.40
C ASP A 830 18.51 -37.68 -3.54
N VAL A 831 18.32 -37.69 -2.21
CA VAL A 831 19.43 -37.83 -1.28
C VAL A 831 19.86 -39.29 -1.41
N THR A 832 20.73 -39.58 -2.37
CA THR A 832 21.38 -40.88 -2.56
C THR A 832 22.62 -40.92 -1.70
N PRO A 833 22.63 -41.71 -0.62
CA PRO A 833 23.84 -41.93 0.15
C PRO A 833 24.78 -42.77 -0.70
N ASN A 834 26.05 -42.40 -0.74
CA ASN A 834 27.08 -43.21 -1.36
C ASN A 834 27.00 -44.65 -0.77
N PRO A 835 26.92 -45.73 -1.56
CA PRO A 835 26.64 -47.11 -1.10
C PRO A 835 27.61 -47.73 -0.06
N GLY A 836 28.55 -46.97 0.51
CA GLY A 836 29.39 -47.35 1.65
C GLY A 836 29.31 -46.40 2.86
N GLY A 837 28.46 -45.37 2.84
CA GLY A 837 28.44 -44.28 3.83
C GLY A 837 27.30 -44.33 4.85
N ALA A 838 27.60 -44.15 6.14
CA ALA A 838 26.60 -43.90 7.18
C ALA A 838 26.45 -42.39 7.42
N LEU A 839 25.23 -41.84 7.38
CA LEU A 839 24.96 -40.45 7.73
C LEU A 839 25.12 -40.24 9.24
N ASN A 840 26.35 -39.98 9.69
CA ASN A 840 26.67 -39.78 11.10
C ASN A 840 26.27 -38.37 11.56
N SER A 841 25.08 -38.23 12.15
CA SER A 841 24.56 -37.00 12.80
C SER A 841 23.98 -35.89 11.90
N SER A 842 23.78 -36.15 10.61
CA SER A 842 23.04 -35.24 9.71
C SER A 842 21.58 -35.04 10.16
N GLN A 843 21.03 -33.85 9.92
CA GLN A 843 19.67 -33.49 10.31
C GLN A 843 18.95 -32.75 9.17
N ILE A 844 17.77 -33.25 8.80
CA ILE A 844 16.82 -32.56 7.93
C ILE A 844 15.62 -32.16 8.80
N VAL A 845 15.38 -30.85 8.95
CA VAL A 845 14.26 -30.31 9.73
C VAL A 845 13.27 -29.63 8.81
N LEU A 846 12.04 -30.14 8.80
CA LEU A 846 10.89 -29.56 8.13
C LEU A 846 9.86 -29.16 9.20
N ARG A 847 9.62 -27.87 9.42
CA ARG A 847 8.61 -27.45 10.42
C ARG A 847 7.93 -26.14 10.12
N ASN A 848 6.66 -25.99 10.52
CA ASN A 848 5.94 -24.72 10.46
C ASN A 848 5.86 -24.09 9.05
N ALA A 849 5.90 -24.90 7.99
CA ALA A 849 5.62 -24.44 6.64
C ALA A 849 4.09 -24.35 6.43
N GLY A 850 3.55 -23.14 6.35
CA GLY A 850 2.11 -22.88 6.27
C GLY A 850 1.64 -22.50 4.86
N LEU A 851 0.55 -23.10 4.40
CA LEU A 851 -0.15 -22.73 3.16
C LEU A 851 -1.60 -22.32 3.49
N VAL A 852 -2.01 -21.15 3.04
CA VAL A 852 -3.37 -20.63 3.22
C VAL A 852 -3.90 -20.14 1.88
N ALA A 853 -5.02 -20.71 1.44
CA ALA A 853 -5.81 -20.20 0.33
C ALA A 853 -7.21 -19.82 0.84
N ASP A 854 -7.58 -18.54 0.77
CA ASP A 854 -8.87 -18.03 1.21
C ASP A 854 -9.56 -17.29 0.06
N SER A 855 -10.76 -17.76 -0.31
CA SER A 855 -11.56 -17.12 -1.34
C SER A 855 -12.96 -16.84 -0.83
N SER A 856 -13.46 -15.63 -1.10
CA SER A 856 -14.82 -15.24 -0.76
C SER A 856 -15.52 -14.52 -1.91
N GLY A 857 -16.71 -14.96 -2.31
CA GLY A 857 -17.52 -14.26 -3.31
C GLY A 857 -17.92 -12.87 -2.82
N ASN A 858 -18.71 -12.82 -1.75
CA ASN A 858 -19.08 -11.56 -1.09
C ASN A 858 -18.84 -11.62 0.42
N ARG A 859 -18.28 -10.55 0.98
CA ARG A 859 -18.13 -10.33 2.42
C ARG A 859 -18.75 -8.98 2.80
N SER A 860 -19.60 -8.98 3.81
CA SER A 860 -20.16 -7.76 4.35
C SER A 860 -20.19 -7.71 5.88
N VAL A 861 -20.01 -6.51 6.41
CA VAL A 861 -20.33 -6.16 7.79
C VAL A 861 -21.16 -4.88 7.75
N THR A 862 -22.35 -4.91 8.37
CA THR A 862 -23.21 -3.76 8.54
C THR A 862 -23.53 -3.61 10.02
N GLN A 863 -23.09 -2.53 10.63
CA GLN A 863 -23.32 -2.23 12.03
C GLN A 863 -24.06 -0.90 12.16
N ILE A 864 -25.15 -0.89 12.92
CA ILE A 864 -25.83 0.32 13.37
C ILE A 864 -25.81 0.32 14.90
N MET A 865 -25.23 1.37 15.48
CA MET A 865 -25.21 1.58 16.92
C MET A 865 -25.87 2.91 17.24
N MET A 866 -26.86 2.86 18.13
CA MET A 866 -27.50 4.03 18.71
C MET A 866 -27.30 4.04 20.23
N ARG A 867 -26.88 5.18 20.76
CA ARG A 867 -26.76 5.40 22.21
C ARG A 867 -27.63 6.59 22.60
N GLY A 868 -28.62 6.37 23.46
CA GLY A 868 -29.37 7.44 24.10
C GLY A 868 -30.33 6.95 25.19
N PRO A 869 -30.57 7.73 26.25
CA PRO A 869 -31.36 7.31 27.40
C PRO A 869 -32.83 7.03 27.05
N SER A 870 -33.57 6.47 28.01
CA SER A 870 -34.97 6.04 27.88
C SER A 870 -35.95 7.13 27.41
N GLY A 871 -35.56 8.40 27.38
CA GLY A 871 -36.36 9.53 26.92
C GLY A 871 -36.46 9.68 25.39
N SER A 872 -35.67 8.94 24.61
CA SER A 872 -35.74 8.95 23.13
C SER A 872 -37.00 8.25 22.62
N THR A 873 -37.96 9.02 22.09
CA THR A 873 -39.20 8.52 21.48
C THR A 873 -39.00 8.23 19.98
N GLU A 874 -39.67 7.20 19.46
CA GLU A 874 -39.84 6.98 18.00
C GLU A 874 -38.58 6.69 17.15
N VAL A 875 -37.46 6.31 17.77
CA VAL A 875 -36.25 5.93 17.02
C VAL A 875 -36.42 4.58 16.31
N SER A 876 -36.36 4.59 14.97
CA SER A 876 -36.36 3.39 14.13
C SER A 876 -34.98 3.15 13.48
N MET A 877 -34.51 1.89 13.57
CA MET A 877 -33.32 1.41 12.87
C MET A 877 -33.69 0.34 11.86
N SER A 878 -33.06 0.35 10.69
CA SER A 878 -33.19 -0.73 9.73
C SER A 878 -31.87 -1.03 9.03
N ALA A 879 -31.55 -2.32 8.88
CA ALA A 879 -30.40 -2.73 8.10
C ALA A 879 -30.82 -3.82 7.11
N THR A 880 -30.45 -3.65 5.85
CA THR A 880 -30.59 -4.68 4.81
C THR A 880 -29.22 -5.07 4.30
N SER A 881 -28.96 -6.38 4.23
CA SER A 881 -27.86 -6.92 3.44
C SER A 881 -28.41 -7.91 2.41
N SER A 882 -28.10 -7.69 1.14
CA SER A 882 -28.42 -8.59 0.03
C SER A 882 -27.12 -9.00 -0.66
N GLN A 883 -26.83 -10.30 -0.68
CA GLN A 883 -25.62 -10.83 -1.30
C GLN A 883 -25.99 -11.90 -2.32
N ILE A 884 -25.57 -11.70 -3.57
CA ILE A 884 -25.76 -12.63 -4.67
C ILE A 884 -24.38 -13.01 -5.19
N ASN A 885 -24.03 -14.29 -5.10
CA ASN A 885 -22.84 -14.83 -5.74
C ASN A 885 -23.25 -15.95 -6.69
N THR A 886 -23.08 -15.73 -8.00
CA THR A 886 -23.33 -16.74 -9.04
C THR A 886 -22.04 -17.27 -9.66
N GLY A 887 -20.91 -16.59 -9.43
CA GLY A 887 -19.59 -17.05 -9.86
C GLY A 887 -19.06 -18.21 -9.00
N SER A 888 -18.17 -19.03 -9.58
CA SER A 888 -17.49 -20.10 -8.84
C SER A 888 -16.55 -19.51 -7.78
N VAL A 889 -16.58 -20.04 -6.56
CA VAL A 889 -15.61 -19.68 -5.51
C VAL A 889 -14.73 -20.91 -5.22
N THR A 890 -13.43 -20.80 -5.49
CA THR A 890 -12.49 -21.91 -5.41
C THR A 890 -11.26 -21.54 -4.58
N SER A 891 -10.96 -22.34 -3.56
CA SER A 891 -9.69 -22.28 -2.84
C SER A 891 -8.93 -23.58 -3.00
N THR A 892 -7.67 -23.48 -3.38
CA THR A 892 -6.81 -24.64 -3.57
C THR A 892 -5.49 -24.42 -2.83
N ALA A 893 -5.17 -25.30 -1.88
CA ALA A 893 -3.86 -25.34 -1.24
C ALA A 893 -3.18 -26.68 -1.61
N ARG A 894 -2.00 -26.62 -2.25
CA ARG A 894 -1.23 -27.81 -2.68
C ARG A 894 0.15 -27.78 -2.04
N ALA A 895 0.42 -28.76 -1.18
CA ALA A 895 1.77 -29.07 -0.74
C ALA A 895 2.29 -30.26 -1.56
N SER A 896 3.49 -30.14 -2.13
CA SER A 896 4.14 -31.24 -2.86
C SER A 896 4.77 -32.28 -1.93
N LYS A 897 5.12 -33.42 -2.54
CA LYS A 897 5.61 -34.65 -1.90
C LYS A 897 7.06 -34.47 -1.42
N PHE A 898 7.31 -34.79 -0.15
CA PHE A 898 8.67 -35.03 0.34
C PHE A 898 9.08 -36.46 -0.05
N SER A 899 10.16 -36.60 -0.83
CA SER A 899 10.81 -37.89 -1.06
C SER A 899 11.68 -38.22 0.17
N ASN A 900 11.29 -39.24 0.93
CA ASN A 900 12.19 -39.80 1.92
C ASN A 900 13.30 -40.58 1.21
N ALA A 901 14.55 -40.37 1.64
CA ALA A 901 15.65 -41.26 1.28
C ALA A 901 15.30 -42.72 1.61
N PRO A 902 15.84 -43.71 0.88
CA PRO A 902 15.61 -45.12 1.14
C PRO A 902 15.85 -45.49 2.61
N ALA A 903 14.93 -46.26 3.20
CA ALA A 903 15.00 -46.68 4.60
C ALA A 903 16.30 -47.47 4.88
N GLY A 904 17.14 -46.97 5.79
CA GLY A 904 18.37 -47.65 6.24
C GLY A 904 19.63 -46.79 6.30
N GLN A 905 19.61 -45.55 5.81
CA GLN A 905 20.84 -44.75 5.64
C GLN A 905 20.88 -43.41 6.41
N ILE A 906 19.79 -42.98 7.04
CA ILE A 906 19.80 -41.85 8.00
C ILE A 906 20.23 -42.39 9.37
N GLY A 907 21.38 -41.94 9.90
CA GLY A 907 21.88 -42.36 11.21
C GLY A 907 21.02 -41.91 12.40
N ASN A 908 21.58 -41.86 13.61
CA ASN A 908 20.86 -41.68 14.89
C ASN A 908 20.00 -40.40 15.08
N ARG A 909 19.81 -39.55 14.06
CA ARG A 909 18.95 -38.35 14.11
C ARG A 909 17.83 -38.46 13.07
N PRO A 910 16.54 -38.47 13.48
CA PRO A 910 15.43 -38.64 12.56
C PRO A 910 15.24 -37.39 11.69
N ALA A 911 14.89 -37.60 10.41
CA ALA A 911 14.21 -36.57 9.63
C ALA A 911 12.87 -36.26 10.32
N SER A 912 12.62 -35.00 10.63
CA SER A 912 11.39 -34.57 11.31
C SER A 912 10.57 -33.64 10.43
N ALA A 913 9.32 -34.01 10.16
CA ALA A 913 8.30 -33.14 9.59
C ALA A 913 7.21 -32.89 10.64
N SER A 914 6.97 -31.63 11.02
CA SER A 914 5.96 -31.30 12.04
C SER A 914 5.31 -29.94 11.81
N ALA A 915 4.03 -29.81 12.18
CA ALA A 915 3.31 -28.53 12.24
C ALA A 915 3.27 -27.72 10.92
N ASN A 916 3.04 -28.36 9.77
CA ASN A 916 2.89 -27.68 8.48
C ASN A 916 1.38 -27.50 8.15
N PRO A 917 0.72 -26.38 8.54
CA PRO A 917 -0.71 -26.21 8.29
C PRO A 917 -0.99 -25.96 6.81
N VAL A 918 -2.00 -26.65 6.26
CA VAL A 918 -2.50 -26.43 4.91
C VAL A 918 -3.99 -26.15 5.02
N THR A 919 -4.40 -24.93 4.67
CA THR A 919 -5.78 -24.46 4.78
C THR A 919 -6.27 -23.96 3.44
N ALA A 920 -7.45 -24.43 3.02
CA ALA A 920 -8.16 -23.92 1.86
C ALA A 920 -9.61 -23.64 2.27
N THR A 921 -10.03 -22.38 2.21
CA THR A 921 -11.37 -21.92 2.61
C THR A 921 -12.03 -21.21 1.44
N ALA A 922 -13.19 -21.69 1.00
CA ALA A 922 -13.98 -21.08 -0.06
C ALA A 922 -15.37 -20.72 0.49
N THR A 923 -15.70 -19.42 0.49
CA THR A 923 -16.95 -18.89 1.05
C THR A 923 -17.76 -18.20 -0.04
N GLY A 924 -18.95 -18.67 -0.35
CA GLY A 924 -19.81 -17.98 -1.34
C GLY A 924 -20.16 -16.55 -0.90
N ASN A 925 -20.90 -16.44 0.21
CA ASN A 925 -21.33 -15.18 0.80
C ASN A 925 -21.14 -15.24 2.32
N SER A 926 -20.69 -14.14 2.93
CA SER A 926 -20.64 -13.94 4.38
C SER A 926 -21.14 -12.55 4.71
N SER A 927 -22.12 -12.45 5.61
CA SER A 927 -22.68 -11.17 6.06
C SER A 927 -22.85 -11.18 7.58
N ILE A 928 -22.47 -10.07 8.21
CA ILE A 928 -22.76 -9.79 9.61
C ILE A 928 -23.59 -8.50 9.65
N THR A 929 -24.81 -8.58 10.18
CA THR A 929 -25.66 -7.42 10.42
C THR A 929 -25.93 -7.28 11.91
N GLN A 930 -25.60 -6.13 12.47
CA GLN A 930 -25.73 -5.87 13.91
C GLN A 930 -26.45 -4.54 14.14
N LEU A 931 -27.53 -4.60 14.92
CA LEU A 931 -28.28 -3.43 15.37
C LEU A 931 -28.19 -3.37 16.89
N GLN A 932 -27.70 -2.26 17.44
CA GLN A 932 -27.60 -2.06 18.89
C GLN A 932 -28.21 -0.73 19.27
N ARG A 933 -29.11 -0.76 20.27
CA ARG A 933 -29.67 0.42 20.93
C ARG A 933 -29.35 0.31 22.41
N TYR A 934 -28.65 1.29 22.94
CA TYR A 934 -28.28 1.41 24.36
C TYR A 934 -29.00 2.57 25.00
#